data_AF-A0A7Y1XPR1-F1
#
_entry.id   AF-A0A7Y1XPR1-F1
#
_cell.length_a   1.000
_cell.length_b   1.000
_cell.length_c   1.000
_cell.angle_alpha   90.00
_cell.angle_beta   90.00
_cell.angle_gamma   90.00
#
_symmetry.space_group_name_H-M   'P 1'
#
loop_
_entity.id
_entity.type
_entity.pdbx_description
1 polymer ?
#
loop_
_entity_poly.entity_id
_entity_poly.type
_entity_poly.pdbx_seq_one_letter_code
_entity_poly.pdbx_strand_id
1 'polypeptide(L)'
;MKFKNFTLSAVLLLLMCSCATYKPQYKSTSTLNEYPQEKKLEHSFYLIGDAGYAIKDTAQAVLNKFQKELSKASKNSTAIFLGDNIYPRGFTDKTEIKRRLAEERIKEQTEVVKNFKGKSIFIPGNHDWYSGVKGLKRQEKFVEDALGKNTFLPEDGCPIEDIDISEDIKLILVDSHWYVTNWNTKPTINDDCEIKTRAAFLEEFSSEIKKARGKTTIVAIHHPMFTNGPHGGQFSFKSHFKPLPILGTLKNIYRKTNGFTNVDIQNKHYNELKKRLVTLAQANDRVVFVSGHEHSLQYLVTDNLKQIVSGSGSKVSATRNVGPGLFSYGTPGYARLDVFKDGSSHAQFYSIVDKKIVFETKVFPEFNQLNTEVYPESFPDSIAASVYTEEETEASRTKRWLWGERYRKYYSTKVKAPMVDLDTLFGGLVPVRKGGGNQSKSLRLEDKNGAQYVMRALRKQALRYLQAVLFKDQYIEGQFDDTVIQELLLDVFTGAHPYAPFVVGDLADAVGIYHTNPKLYYVPNQKALAEYNDEFGGELYMIEEHTSEGHNDKASFGYQNKLEDTDDFIKDIHRDEDVILDEASYIRARLFDMLIGDWDRHYDQWRWIEFEENGKKVYRPMPRDRDQAFSIMGDGFLLKTAIKLLPAARLLRNYSEDLKDVKGVNVEPYPLDMEFIQRSGKDVWDAQVKIIQAGVTDEVIDKAFLNMPKEVIDETVEEIKRKLKARRKNLQKISDRYFKYTNQLAIIKGTNKDDWFDIERLPNGETRITGYRIKQGQKADIFIDRIYKKSETKEIWVYALDDDDVFHVYGNGSNEIKLLLLGGQNNDTYDIKNGAKLKYYDFKSKPNTFKSHKGSRRLTDNYFTNIYNYRKLKTSTSLILPALGFNPDDGIRLGASFTKTNYNFERNPFSSQYRLSAFYYFATSGYDLSYKGEWANVFFQNVNFGLNLHFNSPNYATNFFGFGNETINLNAEDDNLFDLDYNRVKIRTFR
;
A
#
# COMPACT_ATOMS: atom_id res chain seq x y z
N MET A 1 34.75 44.21 25.84
CA MET A 1 35.66 43.21 25.22
C MET A 1 35.38 41.76 25.63
N LYS A 2 35.09 41.43 26.90
CA LYS A 2 34.82 40.04 27.34
C LYS A 2 33.63 39.36 26.63
N PHE A 3 32.55 40.10 26.31
CA PHE A 3 31.38 39.53 25.62
C PHE A 3 31.65 39.17 24.15
N LYS A 4 32.45 39.97 23.43
CA LYS A 4 32.88 39.70 22.04
C LYS A 4 33.81 38.49 21.95
N ASN A 5 34.72 38.34 22.91
CA ASN A 5 35.60 37.17 22.95
C ASN A 5 34.83 35.91 23.36
N PHE A 6 33.83 36.00 24.23
CA PHE A 6 32.98 34.86 24.59
C PHE A 6 32.07 34.43 23.43
N THR A 7 31.51 35.37 22.66
CA THR A 7 30.74 35.05 21.44
C THR A 7 31.64 34.52 20.33
N LEU A 8 32.83 35.07 20.14
CA LEU A 8 33.79 34.55 19.15
C LEU A 8 34.29 33.15 19.53
N SER A 9 34.59 32.91 20.81
CA SER A 9 34.96 31.58 21.32
C SER A 9 33.79 30.60 21.30
N ALA A 10 32.56 31.03 21.57
CA ALA A 10 31.37 30.20 21.44
C ALA A 10 31.07 29.87 19.96
N VAL A 11 31.26 30.82 19.04
CA VAL A 11 31.17 30.59 17.59
C VAL A 11 32.30 29.68 17.12
N LEU A 12 33.53 29.83 17.61
CA LEU A 12 34.64 28.91 17.32
C LEU A 12 34.42 27.51 17.91
N LEU A 13 33.87 27.40 19.13
CA LEU A 13 33.48 26.11 19.72
C LEU A 13 32.31 25.46 18.96
N LEU A 14 31.33 26.25 18.51
CA LEU A 14 30.24 25.79 17.65
C LEU A 14 30.75 25.35 16.27
N LEU A 15 31.78 26.02 15.73
CA LEU A 15 32.48 25.61 14.50
C LEU A 15 33.36 24.36 14.70
N MET A 16 33.86 24.12 15.93
CA MET A 16 34.62 22.92 16.30
C MET A 16 33.76 21.70 16.67
N CYS A 17 32.44 21.83 16.72
CA CYS A 17 31.52 20.70 16.87
C CYS A 17 31.36 19.90 15.55
N SER A 18 32.43 19.18 15.17
CA SER A 18 32.49 18.04 14.24
C SER A 18 31.74 18.21 12.91
N CYS A 19 32.34 18.92 11.95
CA CYS A 19 31.89 18.85 10.55
C CYS A 19 32.12 17.43 9.97
N ALA A 20 31.39 17.07 8.91
CA ALA A 20 31.65 15.82 8.18
C ALA A 20 33.10 15.78 7.67
N THR A 21 33.73 14.61 7.78
CA THR A 21 35.14 14.36 7.42
C THR A 21 35.30 13.16 6.48
N TYR A 22 36.46 13.06 5.83
CA TYR A 22 36.83 11.90 5.01
C TYR A 22 37.51 10.81 5.82
N LYS A 23 37.85 11.05 7.09
CA LYS A 23 38.49 10.05 7.97
C LYS A 23 37.47 9.00 8.46
N PRO A 24 37.91 7.77 8.77
CA PRO A 24 37.03 6.76 9.33
C PRO A 24 36.54 7.18 10.70
N GLN A 25 35.26 6.92 10.98
CA GLN A 25 34.60 7.22 12.25
C GLN A 25 33.87 5.98 12.75
N TYR A 26 34.02 5.70 14.05
CA TYR A 26 33.44 4.55 14.75
C TYR A 26 32.76 5.06 16.03
N LYS A 27 31.67 4.43 16.47
CA LYS A 27 30.95 4.82 17.71
C LYS A 27 31.66 4.43 19.03
N SER A 28 32.86 3.83 18.94
CA SER A 28 33.76 3.30 20.00
C SER A 28 33.44 1.86 20.48
N THR A 29 34.51 1.05 20.64
CA THR A 29 34.62 -0.36 21.08
C THR A 29 33.51 -1.36 20.70
N SER A 30 32.71 -1.10 19.68
CA SER A 30 31.97 -2.17 19.00
C SER A 30 33.02 -3.05 18.34
N THR A 31 33.31 -4.16 19.00
CA THR A 31 34.19 -5.24 18.57
C THR A 31 34.15 -5.41 17.05
N LEU A 32 35.32 -5.37 16.41
CA LEU A 32 35.54 -6.14 15.21
C LEU A 32 35.20 -7.58 15.62
N ASN A 33 33.93 -7.98 15.44
CA ASN A 33 33.57 -9.37 15.64
C ASN A 33 34.32 -10.10 14.53
N GLU A 34 35.31 -10.90 14.93
CA GLU A 34 36.14 -11.59 13.95
C GLU A 34 35.26 -12.38 13.00
N TYR A 35 35.59 -12.31 11.71
CA TYR A 35 34.91 -13.07 10.69
C TYR A 35 34.88 -14.56 11.09
N PRO A 36 33.68 -15.19 11.14
CA PRO A 36 33.57 -16.55 11.65
C PRO A 36 34.10 -17.55 10.62
N GLN A 37 35.37 -17.95 10.76
CA GLN A 37 36.06 -18.86 9.84
C GLN A 37 35.46 -20.28 9.84
N GLU A 38 34.93 -20.73 10.98
CA GLU A 38 34.40 -22.08 11.16
C GLU A 38 32.99 -22.27 10.57
N LYS A 39 32.29 -21.19 10.22
CA LYS A 39 30.91 -21.27 9.73
C LYS A 39 30.86 -21.58 8.25
N LYS A 40 29.95 -22.48 7.88
CA LYS A 40 29.71 -22.84 6.48
C LYS A 40 28.98 -21.71 5.76
N LEU A 41 29.66 -21.08 4.81
CA LEU A 41 29.10 -20.05 3.95
C LEU A 41 27.95 -20.62 3.10
N GLU A 42 26.85 -19.89 3.05
CA GLU A 42 25.74 -20.18 2.15
C GLU A 42 25.85 -19.34 0.88
N HIS A 43 25.93 -18.01 1.02
CA HIS A 43 25.99 -17.09 -0.11
C HIS A 43 26.74 -15.80 0.24
N SER A 44 27.44 -15.22 -0.73
CA SER A 44 28.15 -13.95 -0.59
C SER A 44 27.60 -12.87 -1.52
N PHE A 45 27.32 -11.69 -0.99
CA PHE A 45 26.91 -10.51 -1.75
C PHE A 45 28.05 -9.49 -1.80
N TYR A 46 28.52 -9.17 -3.00
CA TYR A 46 29.54 -8.16 -3.25
C TYR A 46 28.86 -6.86 -3.71
N LEU A 47 29.01 -5.79 -2.96
CA LEU A 47 28.18 -4.59 -3.05
C LEU A 47 29.02 -3.38 -3.46
N ILE A 48 28.75 -2.81 -4.64
CA ILE A 48 29.45 -1.62 -5.14
C ILE A 48 28.48 -0.66 -5.80
N GLY A 49 28.46 0.61 -5.40
CA GLY A 49 27.63 1.67 -5.98
C GLY A 49 28.45 2.80 -6.55
N ASP A 50 27.83 3.61 -7.40
CA ASP A 50 28.40 4.84 -7.95
C ASP A 50 29.73 4.62 -8.68
N ALA A 51 29.86 3.51 -9.40
CA ALA A 51 31.05 3.15 -10.17
C ALA A 51 31.12 3.85 -11.55
N GLY A 52 30.13 4.66 -11.93
CA GLY A 52 29.99 5.22 -13.28
C GLY A 52 30.97 6.32 -13.72
N TYR A 53 32.07 6.56 -13.00
CA TYR A 53 33.27 7.26 -13.53
C TYR A 53 34.45 6.28 -13.70
N ALA A 54 34.17 5.02 -14.05
CA ALA A 54 35.12 3.90 -14.16
C ALA A 54 36.48 4.25 -14.79
N ILE A 55 36.49 5.08 -15.85
CA ILE A 55 37.69 5.51 -16.58
C ILE A 55 38.64 6.46 -15.82
N LYS A 56 38.35 6.83 -14.57
CA LYS A 56 39.29 7.60 -13.72
C LYS A 56 40.18 6.66 -12.93
N ASP A 57 41.46 7.01 -12.76
CA ASP A 57 42.46 6.19 -12.06
C ASP A 57 41.97 5.58 -10.74
N THR A 58 41.31 6.37 -9.89
CA THR A 58 40.77 5.89 -8.60
C THR A 58 39.64 4.87 -8.79
N ALA A 59 38.75 5.09 -9.76
CA ALA A 59 37.63 4.19 -10.02
C ALA A 59 38.13 2.88 -10.63
N GLN A 60 39.09 2.94 -11.56
CA GLN A 60 39.73 1.75 -12.10
C GLN A 60 40.45 0.94 -11.02
N ALA A 61 41.11 1.60 -10.06
CA ALA A 61 41.75 0.91 -8.94
C ALA A 61 40.74 0.15 -8.06
N VAL A 62 39.56 0.73 -7.82
CA VAL A 62 38.46 0.07 -7.10
C VAL A 62 37.95 -1.13 -7.91
N LEU A 63 37.62 -0.94 -9.18
CA LEU A 63 37.10 -1.98 -10.07
C LEU A 63 38.09 -3.14 -10.25
N ASN A 64 39.38 -2.87 -10.42
CA ASN A 64 40.42 -3.91 -10.54
C ASN A 64 40.54 -4.73 -9.24
N LYS A 65 40.47 -4.08 -8.08
CA LYS A 65 40.51 -4.78 -6.79
C LYS A 65 39.23 -5.58 -6.56
N PHE A 66 38.07 -5.04 -6.96
CA PHE A 66 36.80 -5.73 -6.91
C PHE A 66 36.82 -6.99 -7.80
N GLN A 67 37.25 -6.88 -9.06
CA GLN A 67 37.46 -8.00 -9.98
C GLN A 67 38.36 -9.09 -9.38
N LYS A 68 39.46 -8.69 -8.72
CA LYS A 68 40.39 -9.63 -8.08
C LYS A 68 39.76 -10.39 -6.91
N GLU A 69 38.82 -9.80 -6.18
CA GLU A 69 38.10 -10.54 -5.13
C GLU A 69 36.98 -11.40 -5.72
N LEU A 70 36.27 -10.92 -6.74
CA LEU A 70 35.26 -11.71 -7.45
C LEU A 70 35.85 -12.97 -8.10
N SER A 71 37.09 -12.93 -8.60
CA SER A 71 37.74 -14.11 -9.18
C SER A 71 38.03 -15.23 -8.18
N LYS A 72 38.02 -14.92 -6.88
CA LYS A 72 38.17 -15.90 -5.78
C LYS A 72 36.81 -16.39 -5.26
N ALA A 73 35.73 -15.71 -5.59
CA ALA A 73 34.40 -16.05 -5.09
C ALA A 73 33.91 -17.38 -5.69
N SER A 74 33.00 -18.03 -4.96
CA SER A 74 32.33 -19.23 -5.45
C SER A 74 31.19 -18.87 -6.41
N LYS A 75 30.54 -19.89 -6.99
CA LYS A 75 29.29 -19.70 -7.76
C LYS A 75 28.10 -19.26 -6.88
N ASN A 76 28.16 -19.53 -5.58
CA ASN A 76 27.15 -19.09 -4.60
C ASN A 76 27.49 -17.66 -4.15
N SER A 77 27.49 -16.75 -5.11
CA SER A 77 27.82 -15.35 -4.87
C SER A 77 27.08 -14.46 -5.85
N THR A 78 26.71 -13.26 -5.42
CA THR A 78 26.07 -12.24 -6.25
C THR A 78 26.84 -10.94 -6.16
N ALA A 79 27.23 -10.36 -7.29
CA ALA A 79 27.76 -9.00 -7.37
C ALA A 79 26.62 -8.04 -7.70
N ILE A 80 26.40 -7.02 -6.87
CA ILE A 80 25.33 -6.03 -7.04
C ILE A 80 25.95 -4.65 -7.25
N PHE A 81 25.68 -4.06 -8.41
CA PHE A 81 25.97 -2.68 -8.74
C PHE A 81 24.79 -1.78 -8.30
N LEU A 82 24.98 -1.02 -7.22
CA LEU A 82 23.95 -0.31 -6.46
C LEU A 82 23.55 1.05 -7.06
N GLY A 83 23.54 1.16 -8.39
CA GLY A 83 23.12 2.36 -9.12
C GLY A 83 24.19 3.43 -9.33
N ASP A 84 23.82 4.43 -10.12
CA ASP A 84 24.71 5.45 -10.67
C ASP A 84 25.85 4.82 -11.48
N ASN A 85 25.47 3.86 -12.33
CA ASN A 85 26.40 3.10 -13.15
C ASN A 85 26.93 3.96 -14.32
N ILE A 86 26.24 5.03 -14.72
CA ILE A 86 26.70 5.94 -15.79
C ILE A 86 26.52 7.41 -15.38
N TYR A 87 27.64 8.06 -15.06
CA TYR A 87 27.66 9.50 -14.84
C TYR A 87 27.86 10.32 -16.14
N PRO A 88 27.55 11.63 -16.14
CA PRO A 88 26.69 12.31 -15.19
C PRO A 88 25.21 12.25 -15.60
N ARG A 89 24.84 11.62 -16.72
CA ARG A 89 23.47 11.69 -17.26
C ARG A 89 22.95 10.36 -17.85
N GLY A 90 23.48 9.23 -17.42
CA GLY A 90 22.99 7.93 -17.91
C GLY A 90 23.31 7.68 -19.38
N PHE A 91 22.63 6.70 -19.95
CA PHE A 91 22.82 6.26 -21.34
C PHE A 91 22.04 7.14 -22.34
N THR A 92 22.67 8.22 -22.80
CA THR A 92 22.06 9.20 -23.73
C THR A 92 22.39 8.92 -25.20
N ASP A 93 21.42 9.16 -26.08
CA ASP A 93 21.52 9.10 -27.55
C ASP A 93 21.73 10.48 -28.20
N LYS A 94 21.77 11.57 -27.41
CA LYS A 94 21.73 12.94 -27.93
C LYS A 94 22.93 13.33 -28.79
N THR A 95 24.12 12.81 -28.49
CA THR A 95 25.35 13.07 -29.27
C THR A 95 26.26 11.86 -29.22
N GLU A 96 26.93 11.54 -30.33
CA GLU A 96 27.81 10.38 -30.45
C GLU A 96 28.88 10.32 -29.35
N ILE A 97 29.52 11.45 -29.02
CA ILE A 97 30.54 11.54 -27.97
C ILE A 97 30.00 11.13 -26.59
N LYS A 98 28.77 11.55 -26.26
CA LYS A 98 28.17 11.23 -24.94
C LYS A 98 27.72 9.79 -24.88
N ARG A 99 27.22 9.26 -26.00
CA ARG A 99 26.86 7.84 -26.14
C ARG A 99 28.09 6.96 -25.96
N ARG A 100 29.17 7.25 -26.69
CA ARG A 100 30.45 6.52 -26.59
C ARG A 100 31.01 6.53 -25.16
N LEU A 101 30.98 7.69 -24.50
CA LEU A 101 31.43 7.79 -23.11
C LEU A 101 30.56 6.95 -22.15
N ALA A 102 29.24 6.88 -22.38
CA ALA A 102 28.35 6.03 -21.61
C ALA A 102 28.64 4.55 -21.83
N GLU A 103 28.80 4.13 -23.09
CA GLU A 103 29.20 2.77 -23.51
C GLU A 103 30.53 2.36 -22.86
N GLU A 104 31.56 3.20 -22.92
CA GLU A 104 32.86 2.93 -22.30
C GLU A 104 32.75 2.73 -20.78
N ARG A 105 31.99 3.58 -20.09
CA ARG A 105 31.85 3.52 -18.62
C ARG A 105 31.13 2.27 -18.13
N ILE A 106 30.07 1.89 -18.82
CA ILE A 106 29.32 0.68 -18.45
C ILE A 106 30.09 -0.57 -18.87
N LYS A 107 30.80 -0.52 -20.02
CA LYS A 107 31.67 -1.60 -20.48
C LYS A 107 32.73 -1.98 -19.44
N GLU A 108 33.45 -1.00 -18.89
CA GLU A 108 34.45 -1.24 -17.82
C GLU A 108 33.85 -1.99 -16.62
N GLN A 109 32.61 -1.67 -16.23
CA GLN A 109 31.93 -2.35 -15.13
C GLN A 109 31.48 -3.77 -15.52
N THR A 110 30.96 -3.97 -16.74
CA THR A 110 30.58 -5.30 -17.22
C THR A 110 31.78 -6.23 -17.38
N GLU A 111 32.94 -5.74 -17.84
CA GLU A 111 34.17 -6.55 -18.00
C GLU A 111 34.73 -7.02 -16.65
N VAL A 112 34.51 -6.27 -15.57
CA VAL A 112 34.88 -6.68 -14.20
C VAL A 112 34.16 -7.96 -13.77
N VAL A 113 32.92 -8.17 -14.23
CA VAL A 113 32.08 -9.31 -13.82
C VAL A 113 31.88 -10.37 -14.90
N LYS A 114 32.38 -10.15 -16.12
CA LYS A 114 32.20 -11.06 -17.26
C LYS A 114 32.65 -12.51 -17.01
N ASN A 115 33.75 -12.68 -16.27
CA ASN A 115 34.28 -14.00 -15.89
C ASN A 115 33.98 -14.37 -14.43
N PHE A 116 33.08 -13.65 -13.78
CA PHE A 116 32.63 -13.96 -12.43
C PHE A 116 31.82 -15.25 -12.45
N LYS A 117 32.10 -16.18 -11.52
CA LYS A 117 31.40 -17.47 -11.44
C LYS A 117 29.99 -17.36 -10.86
N GLY A 118 29.71 -16.28 -10.13
CA GLY A 118 28.42 -16.00 -9.52
C GLY A 118 27.50 -15.20 -10.44
N LYS A 119 26.42 -14.65 -9.88
CA LYS A 119 25.45 -13.82 -10.62
C LYS A 119 25.78 -12.32 -10.50
N SER A 120 25.54 -11.56 -11.56
CA SER A 120 25.77 -10.11 -11.57
C SER A 120 24.46 -9.37 -11.77
N ILE A 121 24.20 -8.36 -10.96
CA ILE A 121 22.97 -7.57 -11.00
C ILE A 121 23.34 -6.09 -10.95
N PHE A 122 22.76 -5.30 -11.84
CA PHE A 122 22.85 -3.85 -11.88
C PHE A 122 21.49 -3.27 -11.56
N ILE A 123 21.40 -2.38 -10.57
CA ILE A 123 20.19 -1.58 -10.33
C ILE A 123 20.41 -0.14 -10.81
N PRO A 124 19.36 0.60 -11.21
CA PRO A 124 19.48 2.00 -11.62
C PRO A 124 19.65 2.95 -10.43
N GLY A 125 20.41 4.03 -10.62
CA GLY A 125 20.47 5.19 -9.74
C GLY A 125 19.92 6.46 -10.39
N ASN A 126 19.94 7.58 -9.66
CA ASN A 126 19.40 8.84 -10.18
C ASN A 126 20.13 9.35 -11.43
N HIS A 127 21.44 9.14 -11.53
CA HIS A 127 22.20 9.55 -12.71
C HIS A 127 21.87 8.73 -13.95
N ASP A 128 21.56 7.44 -13.79
CA ASP A 128 21.09 6.57 -14.88
C ASP A 128 19.74 7.07 -15.44
N TRP A 129 18.84 7.47 -14.54
CA TRP A 129 17.52 8.04 -14.84
C TRP A 129 17.53 9.40 -15.55
N TYR A 130 18.62 10.15 -15.55
CA TYR A 130 18.66 11.47 -16.20
C TYR A 130 18.50 11.40 -17.73
N SER A 131 18.65 10.21 -18.33
CA SER A 131 18.27 9.95 -19.72
C SER A 131 16.82 9.46 -19.91
N GLY A 132 16.05 9.33 -18.83
CA GLY A 132 14.68 8.79 -18.80
C GLY A 132 14.61 7.28 -19.03
N VAL A 133 13.40 6.73 -19.05
CA VAL A 133 13.15 5.28 -19.25
C VAL A 133 13.82 4.75 -20.53
N LYS A 134 13.74 5.49 -21.64
CA LYS A 134 14.46 5.12 -22.88
C LYS A 134 15.98 5.00 -22.69
N GLY A 135 16.56 5.80 -21.79
CA GLY A 135 17.97 5.68 -21.41
C GLY A 135 18.25 4.45 -20.57
N LEU A 136 17.36 4.13 -19.63
CA LEU A 136 17.45 2.91 -18.82
C LEU A 136 17.36 1.66 -19.69
N LYS A 137 16.36 1.56 -20.57
CA LYS A 137 16.22 0.42 -21.49
C LYS A 137 17.44 0.20 -22.39
N ARG A 138 18.11 1.29 -22.81
CA ARG A 138 19.39 1.17 -23.54
C ARG A 138 20.53 0.66 -22.67
N GLN A 139 20.58 1.09 -21.42
CA GLN A 139 21.57 0.66 -20.45
C GLN A 139 21.38 -0.80 -20.06
N GLU A 140 20.15 -1.18 -19.76
CA GLU A 140 19.68 -2.55 -19.56
C GLU A 140 20.12 -3.43 -20.72
N LYS A 141 19.67 -3.10 -21.95
CA LYS A 141 20.08 -3.83 -23.16
C LYS A 141 21.60 -3.99 -23.28
N PHE A 142 22.37 -2.93 -23.02
CA PHE A 142 23.83 -3.01 -23.09
C PHE A 142 24.41 -3.98 -22.06
N VAL A 143 23.91 -3.95 -20.82
CA VAL A 143 24.36 -4.84 -19.74
C VAL A 143 23.97 -6.28 -20.06
N GLU A 144 22.75 -6.51 -20.55
CA GLU A 144 22.27 -7.84 -20.92
C GLU A 144 22.98 -8.43 -22.13
N ASP A 145 23.24 -7.62 -23.16
CA ASP A 145 24.02 -8.04 -24.34
C ASP A 145 25.44 -8.48 -23.91
N ALA A 146 25.99 -7.92 -22.82
CA ALA A 146 27.32 -8.26 -22.30
C ALA A 146 27.34 -9.44 -21.32
N LEU A 147 26.30 -9.60 -20.48
CA LEU A 147 26.29 -10.51 -19.32
C LEU A 147 25.17 -11.56 -19.34
N GLY A 148 24.21 -11.45 -20.26
CA GLY A 148 22.99 -12.26 -20.31
C GLY A 148 21.78 -11.56 -19.68
N LYS A 149 20.59 -12.12 -19.92
CA LYS A 149 19.31 -11.60 -19.39
C LYS A 149 19.26 -11.60 -17.86
N ASN A 150 18.37 -10.79 -17.29
CA ASN A 150 18.18 -10.66 -15.83
C ASN A 150 19.42 -10.14 -15.09
N THR A 151 20.22 -9.29 -15.75
CA THR A 151 21.44 -8.70 -15.17
C THR A 151 21.32 -7.21 -14.91
N PHE A 152 20.29 -6.54 -15.43
CA PHE A 152 19.91 -5.18 -15.07
C PHE A 152 18.46 -5.19 -14.59
N LEU A 153 18.24 -4.88 -13.31
CA LEU A 153 16.96 -5.10 -12.65
C LEU A 153 16.58 -3.90 -11.75
N PRO A 154 15.27 -3.59 -11.59
CA PRO A 154 14.14 -4.21 -12.30
C PRO A 154 14.17 -3.88 -13.81
N GLU A 155 13.61 -4.79 -14.62
CA GLU A 155 13.55 -4.64 -16.08
C GLU A 155 12.58 -3.52 -16.49
N ASP A 156 12.71 -3.04 -17.73
CA ASP A 156 11.81 -2.07 -18.37
C ASP A 156 11.64 -0.70 -17.68
N GLY A 157 12.41 -0.43 -16.64
CA GLY A 157 12.26 0.77 -15.79
C GLY A 157 11.16 0.64 -14.74
N CYS A 158 10.79 -0.59 -14.40
CA CYS A 158 9.78 -0.91 -13.40
C CYS A 158 10.31 -0.79 -11.96
N PRO A 159 9.42 -0.71 -10.94
CA PRO A 159 9.82 -0.22 -9.63
C PRO A 159 10.43 -1.26 -8.69
N ILE A 160 10.13 -2.53 -8.88
CA ILE A 160 10.50 -3.61 -7.96
C ILE A 160 10.66 -4.93 -8.72
N GLU A 161 11.59 -5.75 -8.27
CA GLU A 161 11.81 -7.14 -8.69
C GLU A 161 12.27 -7.93 -7.47
N ASP A 162 11.99 -9.23 -7.41
CA ASP A 162 12.44 -10.09 -6.33
C ASP A 162 13.08 -11.39 -6.84
N ILE A 163 14.02 -11.93 -6.07
CA ILE A 163 14.78 -13.14 -6.43
C ILE A 163 14.95 -13.99 -5.17
N ASP A 164 14.47 -15.24 -5.22
CA ASP A 164 14.85 -16.27 -4.24
C ASP A 164 16.29 -16.73 -4.52
N ILE A 165 17.19 -16.44 -3.58
CA ILE A 165 18.60 -16.83 -3.65
C ILE A 165 18.77 -18.25 -3.13
N SER A 166 18.07 -18.58 -2.04
CA SER A 166 17.91 -19.93 -1.49
C SER A 166 16.58 -20.02 -0.72
N GLU A 167 16.32 -21.17 -0.09
CA GLU A 167 15.18 -21.33 0.82
C GLU A 167 15.22 -20.32 1.97
N ASP A 168 16.42 -19.93 2.41
CA ASP A 168 16.66 -19.05 3.57
C ASP A 168 17.01 -17.60 3.21
N ILE A 169 17.15 -17.27 1.92
CA ILE A 169 17.64 -15.96 1.47
C ILE A 169 16.76 -15.40 0.34
N LYS A 170 16.24 -14.18 0.55
CA LYS A 170 15.49 -13.42 -0.45
C LYS A 170 16.22 -12.11 -0.80
N LEU A 171 16.28 -11.78 -2.08
CA LEU A 171 16.78 -10.50 -2.57
C LEU A 171 15.61 -9.72 -3.18
N ILE A 172 15.36 -8.50 -2.70
CA ILE A 172 14.35 -7.57 -3.25
C ILE A 172 15.10 -6.38 -3.83
N LEU A 173 14.87 -6.07 -5.10
CA LEU A 173 15.53 -5.01 -5.86
C LEU A 173 14.53 -3.87 -6.05
N VAL A 174 14.88 -2.64 -5.66
CA VAL A 174 13.97 -1.49 -5.70
C VAL A 174 14.58 -0.34 -6.48
N ASP A 175 13.86 0.10 -7.52
CA ASP A 175 14.15 1.38 -8.18
C ASP A 175 13.58 2.54 -7.36
N SER A 176 14.40 3.00 -6.42
CA SER A 176 14.08 4.20 -5.63
C SER A 176 13.86 5.47 -6.46
N HIS A 177 14.51 5.62 -7.62
CA HIS A 177 14.38 6.84 -8.41
C HIS A 177 13.06 6.90 -9.17
N TRP A 178 12.51 5.75 -9.56
CA TRP A 178 11.13 5.63 -10.03
C TRP A 178 10.15 6.28 -9.03
N TYR A 179 10.28 5.97 -7.73
CA TYR A 179 9.37 6.47 -6.71
C TYR A 179 9.52 7.98 -6.46
N VAL A 180 10.74 8.52 -6.51
CA VAL A 180 10.97 9.95 -6.25
C VAL A 180 10.79 10.85 -7.48
N THR A 181 10.70 10.26 -8.67
CA THR A 181 10.51 10.98 -9.94
C THR A 181 9.12 11.64 -10.01
N ASN A 182 9.07 12.87 -10.52
CA ASN A 182 7.81 13.52 -10.88
C ASN A 182 7.26 12.97 -12.19
N TRP A 183 6.30 12.05 -12.09
CA TRP A 183 5.70 11.33 -13.23
C TRP A 183 4.98 12.25 -14.22
N ASN A 184 4.53 13.44 -13.82
CA ASN A 184 3.93 14.42 -14.74
C ASN A 184 4.92 14.96 -15.78
N THR A 185 6.23 14.79 -15.55
CA THR A 185 7.28 15.18 -16.52
C THR A 185 7.80 13.99 -17.33
N LYS A 186 7.34 12.78 -17.00
CA LYS A 186 7.71 11.49 -17.58
C LYS A 186 6.43 10.66 -17.75
N PRO A 187 5.50 11.07 -18.64
CA PRO A 187 4.19 10.42 -18.75
C PRO A 187 4.29 8.93 -19.10
N THR A 188 5.37 8.52 -19.76
CA THR A 188 5.66 7.16 -20.22
C THR A 188 6.39 6.30 -19.19
N ILE A 189 6.40 6.68 -17.91
CA ILE A 189 7.28 6.04 -16.92
C ILE A 189 6.85 4.60 -16.60
N ASN A 190 5.58 4.26 -16.81
CA ASN A 190 4.98 2.97 -16.45
C ASN A 190 4.25 2.32 -17.63
N ASP A 191 4.64 2.65 -18.87
CA ASP A 191 3.96 2.13 -20.05
C ASP A 191 4.08 0.60 -20.07
N ASP A 192 5.30 0.09 -19.84
CA ASP A 192 5.60 -1.35 -19.83
C ASP A 192 5.59 -1.97 -18.42
N CYS A 193 5.02 -1.28 -17.42
CA CYS A 193 5.02 -1.76 -16.03
C CYS A 193 3.61 -2.07 -15.54
N GLU A 194 3.49 -3.20 -14.83
CA GLU A 194 2.25 -3.58 -14.14
C GLU A 194 1.90 -2.60 -13.02
N ILE A 195 2.91 -2.17 -12.27
CA ILE A 195 2.75 -1.24 -11.14
C ILE A 195 2.70 0.20 -11.67
N LYS A 196 1.48 0.70 -11.86
CA LYS A 196 1.22 2.06 -12.36
C LYS A 196 1.01 3.11 -11.27
N THR A 197 1.07 2.74 -9.98
CA THR A 197 0.89 3.65 -8.84
C THR A 197 1.86 3.39 -7.69
N ARG A 198 2.20 4.45 -6.92
CA ARG A 198 3.04 4.33 -5.71
C ARG A 198 2.38 3.47 -4.63
N ALA A 199 1.05 3.47 -4.55
CA ALA A 199 0.32 2.64 -3.61
C ALA A 199 0.48 1.15 -3.94
N ALA A 200 0.33 0.78 -5.21
CA ALA A 200 0.57 -0.59 -5.68
C ALA A 200 2.02 -1.03 -5.43
N PHE A 201 3.01 -0.17 -5.66
CA PHE A 201 4.41 -0.46 -5.29
C PHE A 201 4.58 -0.78 -3.79
N LEU A 202 3.95 0.01 -2.90
CA LEU A 202 4.03 -0.23 -1.45
C LEU A 202 3.27 -1.49 -1.02
N GLU A 203 2.17 -1.82 -1.70
CA GLU A 203 1.42 -3.07 -1.52
C GLU A 203 2.31 -4.27 -1.92
N GLU A 204 2.96 -4.19 -3.09
CA GLU A 204 3.88 -5.23 -3.57
C GLU A 204 5.10 -5.40 -2.66
N PHE A 205 5.79 -4.32 -2.31
CA PHE A 205 6.90 -4.39 -1.35
C PHE A 205 6.48 -4.99 0.00
N SER A 206 5.29 -4.63 0.50
CA SER A 206 4.76 -5.24 1.72
C SER A 206 4.50 -6.74 1.54
N SER A 207 4.04 -7.16 0.37
CA SER A 207 3.79 -8.56 0.03
C SER A 207 5.08 -9.35 0.06
N GLU A 208 6.12 -8.88 -0.63
CA GLU A 208 7.42 -9.54 -0.71
C GLU A 208 8.12 -9.65 0.64
N ILE A 209 8.09 -8.60 1.46
CA ILE A 209 8.62 -8.68 2.84
C ILE A 209 7.87 -9.73 3.68
N LYS A 210 6.53 -9.80 3.57
CA LYS A 210 5.73 -10.80 4.31
C LYS A 210 6.01 -12.22 3.82
N LYS A 211 6.15 -12.42 2.49
CA LYS A 211 6.49 -13.71 1.89
C LYS A 211 7.87 -14.20 2.32
N ALA A 212 8.79 -13.28 2.64
CA ALA A 212 10.15 -13.56 3.05
C ALA A 212 10.35 -13.67 4.59
N ARG A 213 9.29 -13.65 5.40
CA ARG A 213 9.39 -13.84 6.86
C ARG A 213 10.14 -15.11 7.21
N GLY A 214 11.08 -15.00 8.16
CA GLY A 214 11.99 -16.09 8.55
C GLY A 214 13.26 -16.15 7.71
N LYS A 215 13.23 -15.69 6.45
CA LYS A 215 14.42 -15.61 5.58
C LYS A 215 15.26 -14.37 5.87
N THR A 216 16.57 -14.48 5.66
CA THR A 216 17.45 -13.31 5.55
C THR A 216 17.11 -12.55 4.27
N THR A 217 16.59 -11.34 4.40
CA THR A 217 16.10 -10.54 3.28
C THR A 217 17.01 -9.35 3.01
N ILE A 218 17.57 -9.30 1.80
CA ILE A 218 18.41 -8.20 1.33
C ILE A 218 17.53 -7.30 0.46
N VAL A 219 17.40 -6.02 0.82
CA VAL A 219 16.72 -5.02 -0.02
C VAL A 219 17.78 -4.13 -0.67
N ALA A 220 18.04 -4.35 -1.97
CA ALA A 220 18.96 -3.52 -2.74
C ALA A 220 18.23 -2.32 -3.33
N ILE A 221 18.67 -1.13 -2.95
CA ILE A 221 18.00 0.12 -3.31
C ILE A 221 19.02 1.25 -3.42
N HIS A 222 19.04 1.98 -4.53
CA HIS A 222 20.07 3.00 -4.74
C HIS A 222 20.09 4.08 -3.65
N HIS A 223 18.93 4.69 -3.35
CA HIS A 223 18.78 5.71 -2.33
C HIS A 223 18.70 5.09 -0.91
N PRO A 224 19.61 5.42 0.04
CA PRO A 224 19.64 4.81 1.37
C PRO A 224 18.51 5.26 2.31
N MET A 225 17.95 4.33 3.10
CA MET A 225 16.93 4.65 4.11
C MET A 225 17.54 5.43 5.29
N PHE A 226 18.79 5.12 5.61
CA PHE A 226 19.57 5.78 6.66
C PHE A 226 20.92 6.19 6.10
N THR A 227 21.30 7.46 6.27
CA THR A 227 22.60 7.96 5.81
C THR A 227 23.09 9.11 6.67
N ASN A 228 24.41 9.12 6.85
CA ASN A 228 25.19 10.16 7.51
C ASN A 228 26.08 10.94 6.50
N GLY A 229 25.74 10.90 5.21
CA GLY A 229 26.41 11.62 4.14
C GLY A 229 25.73 12.96 3.77
N PRO A 230 26.21 13.63 2.72
CA PRO A 230 25.66 14.91 2.28
C PRO A 230 24.19 14.88 1.85
N HIS A 231 23.69 13.78 1.28
CA HIS A 231 22.27 13.63 0.94
C HIS A 231 21.40 13.42 2.19
N GLY A 232 22.00 12.94 3.28
CA GLY A 232 21.47 12.97 4.65
C GLY A 232 21.58 14.33 5.36
N GLY A 233 22.15 15.35 4.73
CA GLY A 233 22.32 16.69 5.32
C GLY A 233 23.56 16.86 6.20
N GLN A 234 24.55 15.96 6.09
CA GLN A 234 25.84 16.05 6.77
C GLN A 234 26.90 16.65 5.84
N PHE A 235 27.35 17.86 6.14
CA PHE A 235 28.22 18.64 5.25
C PHE A 235 29.62 18.83 5.81
N SER A 236 30.63 18.82 4.92
CA SER A 236 32.02 19.15 5.30
C SER A 236 32.20 20.64 5.48
N PHE A 237 33.18 21.04 6.28
CA PHE A 237 33.56 22.45 6.42
C PHE A 237 33.81 23.11 5.06
N LYS A 238 34.55 22.46 4.15
CA LYS A 238 34.85 22.96 2.80
C LYS A 238 33.59 23.24 1.96
N SER A 239 32.50 22.50 2.18
CA SER A 239 31.27 22.70 1.41
C SER A 239 30.58 24.04 1.75
N HIS A 240 30.73 24.56 2.96
CA HIS A 240 30.17 25.85 3.38
C HIS A 240 30.81 27.05 2.66
N PHE A 241 31.99 26.84 2.06
CA PHE A 241 32.72 27.86 1.29
C PHE A 241 32.42 27.80 -0.21
N LYS A 242 31.58 26.86 -0.69
CA LYS A 242 31.24 26.69 -2.11
C LYS A 242 29.74 26.95 -2.37
N PRO A 243 29.37 27.81 -3.34
CA PRO A 243 30.23 28.50 -4.31
C PRO A 243 31.05 29.64 -3.70
N LEU A 244 30.55 30.29 -2.64
CA LEU A 244 31.24 31.30 -1.84
C LEU A 244 30.85 31.11 -0.36
N PRO A 245 31.61 31.67 0.60
CA PRO A 245 31.18 31.75 2.00
C PRO A 245 29.79 32.36 2.13
N ILE A 246 29.03 31.99 3.18
CA ILE A 246 27.61 32.36 3.39
C ILE A 246 26.68 31.71 2.36
N LEU A 247 26.90 31.89 1.05
CA LEU A 247 26.08 31.26 0.00
C LEU A 247 26.17 29.72 0.05
N GLY A 248 27.34 29.17 0.32
CA GLY A 248 27.52 27.74 0.54
C GLY A 248 26.79 27.24 1.78
N THR A 249 26.80 28.02 2.87
CA THR A 249 26.01 27.74 4.07
C THR A 249 24.51 27.81 3.79
N LEU A 250 24.02 28.85 3.11
CA LEU A 250 22.61 28.97 2.72
C LEU A 250 22.19 27.81 1.82
N LYS A 251 23.03 27.40 0.86
CA LYS A 251 22.79 26.20 0.03
C LYS A 251 22.67 24.94 0.89
N ASN A 252 23.58 24.73 1.84
CA ASN A 252 23.56 23.56 2.72
C ASN A 252 22.34 23.56 3.65
N ILE A 253 21.98 24.71 4.22
CA ILE A 253 20.75 24.87 5.02
C ILE A 253 19.53 24.58 4.15
N TYR A 254 19.45 25.17 2.96
CA TYR A 254 18.35 24.97 2.03
C TYR A 254 18.15 23.49 1.66
N ARG A 255 19.25 22.77 1.35
CA ARG A 255 19.22 21.32 1.13
C ARG A 255 18.73 20.55 2.35
N LYS A 256 19.15 20.96 3.55
CA LYS A 256 18.79 20.32 4.81
C LYS A 256 17.36 20.62 5.27
N THR A 257 16.70 21.69 4.81
CA THR A 257 15.37 22.10 5.33
C THR A 257 14.22 21.96 4.33
N ASN A 258 14.45 22.15 3.02
CA ASN A 258 13.35 22.44 2.10
C ASN A 258 12.94 21.30 1.16
N GLY A 259 13.71 20.21 1.06
CA GLY A 259 13.32 19.01 0.31
C GLY A 259 13.09 19.19 -1.20
N PHE A 260 13.51 20.30 -1.81
CA PHE A 260 13.30 20.55 -3.24
C PHE A 260 14.10 19.58 -4.14
N THR A 261 15.31 19.20 -3.72
CA THR A 261 16.13 18.25 -4.46
C THR A 261 15.59 16.84 -4.26
N ASN A 262 15.17 16.14 -5.31
CA ASN A 262 14.64 14.78 -5.20
C ASN A 262 15.66 13.71 -4.81
N VAL A 263 16.95 14.05 -4.79
CA VAL A 263 18.05 13.19 -4.30
C VAL A 263 18.39 13.43 -2.82
N ASP A 264 17.76 14.38 -2.13
CA ASP A 264 18.00 14.63 -0.71
C ASP A 264 16.87 14.01 0.12
N ILE A 265 17.19 13.39 1.27
CA ILE A 265 16.23 12.61 2.08
C ILE A 265 15.06 13.44 2.64
N GLN A 266 15.21 14.77 2.64
CA GLN A 266 14.19 15.74 3.03
C GLN A 266 13.12 15.94 1.94
N ASN A 267 13.34 15.45 0.72
CA ASN A 267 12.35 15.51 -0.34
C ASN A 267 11.06 14.79 0.06
N LYS A 268 9.91 15.36 -0.30
CA LYS A 268 8.60 14.79 0.04
C LYS A 268 8.49 13.32 -0.35
N HIS A 269 8.80 12.96 -1.59
CA HIS A 269 8.64 11.59 -2.09
C HIS A 269 9.72 10.65 -1.55
N TYR A 270 10.95 11.13 -1.38
CA TYR A 270 12.00 10.30 -0.77
C TYR A 270 11.73 10.06 0.72
N ASN A 271 11.28 11.08 1.44
CA ASN A 271 10.90 10.95 2.85
C ASN A 271 9.73 9.98 3.04
N GLU A 272 8.73 10.06 2.15
CA GLU A 272 7.61 9.12 2.11
C GLU A 272 8.09 7.70 1.82
N LEU A 273 8.89 7.49 0.76
CA LEU A 273 9.50 6.20 0.43
C LEU A 273 10.24 5.63 1.64
N LYS A 274 11.12 6.41 2.26
CA LYS A 274 11.88 6.02 3.45
C LYS A 274 10.96 5.54 4.55
N LYS A 275 10.03 6.39 5.00
CA LYS A 275 9.16 6.07 6.14
C LYS A 275 8.35 4.82 5.89
N ARG A 276 7.79 4.68 4.68
CA ARG A 276 6.95 3.55 4.31
C ARG A 276 7.75 2.26 4.15
N LEU A 277 8.87 2.25 3.43
CA LEU A 277 9.71 1.05 3.30
C LEU A 277 10.31 0.61 4.62
N VAL A 278 10.81 1.55 5.44
CA VAL A 278 11.32 1.25 6.78
C VAL A 278 10.24 0.59 7.63
N THR A 279 9.02 1.14 7.64
CA THR A 279 7.91 0.58 8.44
C THR A 279 7.48 -0.80 7.92
N LEU A 280 7.35 -0.97 6.61
CA LEU A 280 6.93 -2.23 6.00
C LEU A 280 7.98 -3.34 6.18
N ALA A 281 9.26 -3.00 6.08
CA ALA A 281 10.38 -3.94 6.23
C ALA A 281 10.43 -4.59 7.62
N GLN A 282 9.92 -3.93 8.67
CA GLN A 282 9.95 -4.48 10.04
C GLN A 282 9.02 -5.68 10.22
N ALA A 283 8.14 -5.98 9.24
CA ALA A 283 7.34 -7.19 9.26
C ALA A 283 8.16 -8.49 9.10
N ASN A 284 9.46 -8.38 8.79
CA ASN A 284 10.45 -9.44 8.86
C ASN A 284 11.68 -8.95 9.65
N ASP A 285 12.04 -9.65 10.73
CA ASP A 285 13.12 -9.26 11.65
C ASP A 285 14.52 -9.33 11.04
N ARG A 286 14.64 -9.95 9.86
CA ARG A 286 15.90 -10.26 9.18
C ARG A 286 16.12 -9.47 7.89
N VAL A 287 15.74 -8.19 7.87
CA VAL A 287 15.90 -7.30 6.71
C VAL A 287 17.14 -6.39 6.81
N VAL A 288 17.97 -6.41 5.76
CA VAL A 288 19.11 -5.49 5.58
C VAL A 288 18.97 -4.71 4.27
N PHE A 289 19.05 -3.39 4.37
CA PHE A 289 19.09 -2.50 3.20
C PHE A 289 20.53 -2.35 2.71
N VAL A 290 20.74 -2.44 1.40
CA VAL A 290 22.04 -2.21 0.75
C VAL A 290 21.89 -1.12 -0.31
N SER A 291 22.74 -0.09 -0.25
CA SER A 291 22.57 1.13 -1.07
C SER A 291 23.88 1.76 -1.56
N GLY A 292 23.80 2.51 -2.65
CA GLY A 292 24.86 3.38 -3.16
C GLY A 292 24.59 4.83 -2.76
N HIS A 293 24.52 5.70 -3.76
CA HIS A 293 24.09 7.12 -3.75
C HIS A 293 24.97 8.08 -2.95
N GLU A 294 25.26 7.71 -1.71
CA GLU A 294 26.16 8.43 -0.84
C GLU A 294 27.58 7.95 -1.11
N HIS A 295 28.46 8.89 -1.48
CA HIS A 295 29.83 8.59 -1.90
C HIS A 295 30.74 8.24 -0.72
N SER A 296 30.41 7.17 0.00
CA SER A 296 31.07 6.74 1.25
C SER A 296 30.71 5.29 1.58
N LEU A 297 31.45 4.72 2.53
CA LEU A 297 31.15 3.44 3.14
C LEU A 297 30.51 3.68 4.52
N GLN A 298 29.33 3.12 4.79
CA GLN A 298 28.65 3.30 6.08
C GLN A 298 27.93 2.03 6.54
N TYR A 299 27.86 1.84 7.86
CA TYR A 299 26.97 0.87 8.50
C TYR A 299 26.14 1.56 9.57
N LEU A 300 24.82 1.52 9.42
CA LEU A 300 23.87 2.16 10.31
C LEU A 300 22.83 1.14 10.78
N VAL A 301 22.42 1.26 12.05
CA VAL A 301 21.39 0.41 12.65
C VAL A 301 20.36 1.30 13.33
N THR A 302 19.15 1.33 12.78
CA THR A 302 18.02 2.08 13.33
C THR A 302 16.88 1.10 13.56
N ASP A 303 16.33 1.09 14.78
CA ASP A 303 15.36 0.09 15.22
C ASP A 303 15.92 -1.34 15.05
N ASN A 304 15.14 -2.26 14.45
CA ASN A 304 15.59 -3.62 14.10
C ASN A 304 16.24 -3.72 12.71
N LEU A 305 16.35 -2.61 11.95
CA LEU A 305 16.82 -2.61 10.56
C LEU A 305 18.28 -2.20 10.42
N LYS A 306 18.97 -2.87 9.48
CA LYS A 306 20.39 -2.65 9.18
C LYS A 306 20.51 -1.99 7.81
N GLN A 307 21.44 -1.05 7.67
CA GLN A 307 21.74 -0.39 6.41
C GLN A 307 23.25 -0.44 6.13
N ILE A 308 23.60 -1.00 4.98
CA ILE A 308 24.92 -0.95 4.39
C ILE A 308 24.88 0.10 3.27
N VAL A 309 25.77 1.08 3.34
CA VAL A 309 26.00 2.05 2.26
C VAL A 309 27.37 1.76 1.65
N SER A 310 27.40 1.51 0.34
CA SER A 310 28.60 1.16 -0.43
C SER A 310 28.67 1.97 -1.73
N GLY A 311 28.55 3.30 -1.64
CA GLY A 311 28.44 4.20 -2.80
C GLY A 311 29.77 4.86 -3.23
N SER A 312 30.92 4.32 -2.86
CA SER A 312 32.23 4.93 -3.13
C SER A 312 33.04 4.25 -4.24
N GLY A 313 32.36 3.67 -5.23
CA GLY A 313 32.99 2.98 -6.36
C GLY A 313 33.83 3.88 -7.27
N SER A 314 33.45 5.15 -7.45
CA SER A 314 34.21 6.10 -8.28
C SER A 314 34.38 7.51 -7.69
N LYS A 315 33.67 7.83 -6.61
CA LYS A 315 33.69 9.13 -5.93
C LYS A 315 33.74 8.96 -4.42
N VAL A 316 34.15 10.03 -3.74
CA VAL A 316 34.10 10.12 -2.28
C VAL A 316 33.52 11.45 -1.81
N SER A 317 32.83 11.39 -0.69
CA SER A 317 32.25 12.52 0.03
C SER A 317 32.55 12.41 1.51
N ALA A 318 32.56 13.56 2.18
CA ALA A 318 32.74 13.62 3.62
C ALA A 318 31.46 13.15 4.33
N THR A 319 31.62 12.45 5.43
CA THR A 319 30.53 11.88 6.23
C THR A 319 30.74 12.19 7.71
N ARG A 320 29.66 12.18 8.51
CA ARG A 320 29.72 12.42 9.96
C ARG A 320 28.96 11.31 10.67
N ASN A 321 29.66 10.41 11.37
CA ASN A 321 28.99 9.32 12.06
C ASN A 321 28.21 9.85 13.27
N VAL A 322 26.88 9.92 13.15
CA VAL A 322 25.97 10.43 14.20
C VAL A 322 24.75 9.52 14.36
N GLY A 323 24.08 9.66 15.51
CA GLY A 323 22.84 8.95 15.82
C GLY A 323 22.99 7.42 15.74
N PRO A 324 22.23 6.74 14.86
CA PRO A 324 22.25 5.28 14.71
C PRO A 324 23.47 4.72 13.96
N GLY A 325 24.38 5.57 13.46
CA GLY A 325 25.54 5.12 12.71
C GLY A 325 26.60 4.44 13.59
N LEU A 326 27.06 3.26 13.18
CA LEU A 326 28.12 2.50 13.85
C LEU A 326 29.49 2.71 13.19
N PHE A 327 29.50 2.79 11.86
CA PHE A 327 30.69 3.03 11.05
C PHE A 327 30.39 3.99 9.91
N SER A 328 31.34 4.89 9.63
CA SER A 328 31.30 5.70 8.42
C SER A 328 32.69 6.13 7.93
N TYR A 329 32.95 6.04 6.63
CA TYR A 329 34.23 6.39 6.02
C TYR A 329 34.10 6.88 4.56
N GLY A 330 34.51 8.11 4.30
CA GLY A 330 34.60 8.69 2.95
C GLY A 330 35.85 8.24 2.17
N THR A 331 35.99 6.95 1.88
CA THR A 331 37.13 6.36 1.14
C THR A 331 36.66 5.58 -0.09
N PRO A 332 37.43 5.50 -1.20
CA PRO A 332 37.13 4.62 -2.31
C PRO A 332 37.13 3.16 -1.88
N GLY A 333 36.08 2.41 -2.19
CA GLY A 333 35.91 1.07 -1.67
C GLY A 333 34.60 0.40 -2.04
N TYR A 334 34.34 -0.74 -1.43
CA TYR A 334 33.13 -1.54 -1.59
C TYR A 334 32.84 -2.32 -0.30
N ALA A 335 31.69 -2.98 -0.22
CA ALA A 335 31.29 -3.82 0.90
C ALA A 335 31.00 -5.26 0.44
N ARG A 336 31.08 -6.20 1.39
CA ARG A 336 30.70 -7.61 1.21
C ARG A 336 29.76 -8.00 2.35
N LEU A 337 28.69 -8.72 2.05
CA LEU A 337 27.77 -9.31 3.02
C LEU A 337 27.75 -10.82 2.81
N ASP A 338 28.12 -11.59 3.82
CA ASP A 338 28.11 -13.03 3.81
C ASP A 338 26.96 -13.56 4.67
N VAL A 339 26.20 -14.52 4.15
CA VAL A 339 25.16 -15.26 4.86
C VAL A 339 25.64 -16.71 5.02
N PHE A 340 25.53 -17.24 6.22
CA PHE A 340 25.95 -18.60 6.58
C PHE A 340 24.75 -19.55 6.64
N LYS A 341 25.01 -20.85 6.55
CA LYS A 341 23.98 -21.91 6.56
C LYS A 341 23.18 -22.02 7.86
N ASP A 342 23.63 -21.40 8.94
CA ASP A 342 22.89 -21.28 10.20
C ASP A 342 22.02 -20.01 10.25
N GLY A 343 21.88 -19.30 9.13
CA GLY A 343 21.15 -18.05 8.99
C GLY A 343 21.94 -16.81 9.41
N SER A 344 23.00 -16.94 10.21
CA SER A 344 23.77 -15.78 10.65
C SER A 344 24.43 -15.06 9.47
N SER A 345 24.76 -13.78 9.64
CA SER A 345 25.36 -13.00 8.56
C SER A 345 26.38 -11.98 9.05
N HIS A 346 27.31 -11.63 8.17
CA HIS A 346 28.48 -10.80 8.49
C HIS A 346 28.78 -9.82 7.35
N ALA A 347 29.01 -8.54 7.68
CA ALA A 347 29.34 -7.51 6.71
C ALA A 347 30.79 -7.05 6.86
N GLN A 348 31.49 -6.83 5.74
CA GLN A 348 32.87 -6.36 5.68
C GLN A 348 32.99 -5.18 4.71
N PHE A 349 33.73 -4.14 5.08
CA PHE A 349 33.96 -2.94 4.28
C PHE A 349 35.43 -2.82 3.91
N TYR A 350 35.72 -2.68 2.62
CA TYR A 350 37.07 -2.67 2.08
C TYR A 350 37.43 -1.28 1.56
N SER A 351 38.57 -0.76 2.01
CA SER A 351 39.15 0.49 1.51
C SER A 351 40.28 0.18 0.53
N ILE A 352 40.26 0.80 -0.64
CA ILE A 352 41.34 0.66 -1.64
C ILE A 352 42.57 1.45 -1.23
N VAL A 353 42.37 2.58 -0.55
CA VAL A 353 43.46 3.44 -0.06
C VAL A 353 44.24 2.72 1.05
N ASP A 354 43.54 2.10 2.00
CA ASP A 354 44.17 1.37 3.11
C ASP A 354 44.54 -0.07 2.76
N LYS A 355 44.05 -0.57 1.62
CA LYS A 355 44.26 -1.94 1.10
C LYS A 355 43.86 -3.04 2.09
N LYS A 356 42.86 -2.80 2.94
CA LYS A 356 42.40 -3.71 3.98
C LYS A 356 40.91 -3.57 4.26
N ILE A 357 40.38 -4.51 5.06
CA ILE A 357 39.09 -4.36 5.72
C ILE A 357 39.25 -3.22 6.74
N VAL A 358 38.36 -2.23 6.65
CA VAL A 358 38.33 -1.06 7.53
C VAL A 358 37.23 -1.15 8.58
N PHE A 359 36.23 -2.00 8.36
CA PHE A 359 35.19 -2.31 9.32
C PHE A 359 34.56 -3.66 9.00
N GLU A 360 34.20 -4.43 10.03
CA GLU A 360 33.41 -5.65 9.90
C GLU A 360 32.48 -5.82 11.11
N THR A 361 31.33 -6.47 10.91
CA THR A 361 30.33 -6.64 11.97
C THR A 361 29.30 -7.71 11.66
N LYS A 362 28.78 -8.36 12.70
CA LYS A 362 27.66 -9.32 12.64
C LYS A 362 26.37 -8.55 12.31
N VAL A 363 25.68 -8.98 11.26
CA VAL A 363 24.44 -8.34 10.79
C VAL A 363 23.23 -9.00 11.45
N PHE A 364 23.14 -10.33 11.37
CA PHE A 364 22.13 -11.12 12.07
C PHE A 364 22.74 -12.30 12.85
N PRO A 365 22.12 -12.68 13.98
CA PRO A 365 22.39 -13.94 14.64
C PRO A 365 21.91 -15.15 13.85
N GLU A 366 22.35 -16.32 14.30
CA GLU A 366 21.89 -17.64 13.89
C GLU A 366 20.35 -17.72 13.98
N PHE A 367 19.72 -18.61 13.22
CA PHE A 367 18.30 -18.90 13.41
C PHE A 367 18.06 -19.47 14.82
N ASN A 368 16.86 -19.23 15.36
CA ASN A 368 16.49 -19.78 16.66
C ASN A 368 16.60 -21.31 16.58
N GLN A 369 17.20 -21.94 17.60
CA GLN A 369 17.30 -23.40 17.63
C GLN A 369 15.91 -24.01 17.84
N LEU A 370 15.68 -25.19 17.27
CA LEU A 370 14.49 -26.00 17.58
C LEU A 370 14.36 -26.13 19.10
N ASN A 371 13.21 -25.76 19.66
CA ASN A 371 12.94 -25.95 21.08
C ASN A 371 13.22 -27.42 21.45
N THR A 372 14.14 -27.62 22.38
CA THR A 372 14.47 -28.94 22.96
C THR A 372 13.48 -29.35 24.04
N GLU A 373 12.39 -28.61 24.20
CA GLU A 373 11.30 -28.94 25.10
C GLU A 373 10.68 -30.28 24.73
N VAL A 374 10.42 -31.10 25.74
CA VAL A 374 9.71 -32.37 25.57
C VAL A 374 8.22 -32.06 25.56
N TYR A 375 7.61 -32.15 24.38
CA TYR A 375 6.17 -32.03 24.22
C TYR A 375 5.46 -33.37 24.49
N PRO A 376 4.20 -33.36 24.97
CA PRO A 376 3.42 -34.58 25.14
C PRO A 376 3.28 -35.36 23.83
N GLU A 377 3.36 -36.69 23.88
CA GLU A 377 3.21 -37.58 22.71
C GLU A 377 1.74 -37.88 22.35
N SER A 378 0.81 -37.55 23.24
CA SER A 378 -0.62 -37.72 22.99
C SER A 378 -1.43 -36.64 23.71
N PHE A 379 -2.57 -36.33 23.11
CA PHE A 379 -3.48 -35.28 23.54
C PHE A 379 -4.89 -35.86 23.74
N PRO A 380 -5.70 -35.32 24.67
CA PRO A 380 -7.12 -35.67 24.74
C PRO A 380 -7.84 -35.31 23.43
N ASP A 381 -8.92 -36.02 23.07
CA ASP A 381 -9.66 -35.75 21.82
C ASP A 381 -10.22 -34.32 21.69
N SER A 382 -10.42 -33.63 22.82
CA SER A 382 -10.99 -32.29 22.85
C SER A 382 -10.65 -31.53 24.12
N ILE A 383 -10.76 -30.20 24.06
CA ILE A 383 -10.59 -29.29 25.18
C ILE A 383 -11.67 -28.21 25.17
N ALA A 384 -12.01 -27.71 26.37
CA ALA A 384 -12.82 -26.51 26.52
C ALA A 384 -11.90 -25.29 26.59
N ALA A 385 -11.89 -24.46 25.54
CA ALA A 385 -11.05 -23.27 25.43
C ALA A 385 -11.87 -22.07 24.93
N SER A 386 -11.38 -20.85 25.19
CA SER A 386 -11.99 -19.60 24.75
C SER A 386 -10.98 -18.79 23.93
N VAL A 387 -11.47 -17.82 23.14
CA VAL A 387 -10.61 -16.95 22.32
C VAL A 387 -9.90 -15.92 23.19
N TYR A 388 -10.65 -15.34 24.15
CA TYR A 388 -10.20 -14.37 25.14
C TYR A 388 -10.41 -14.94 26.55
N THR A 389 -9.72 -14.37 27.53
CA THR A 389 -10.01 -14.61 28.94
C THR A 389 -11.33 -13.92 29.35
N GLU A 390 -11.90 -14.30 30.49
CA GLU A 390 -13.10 -13.64 31.02
C GLU A 390 -12.84 -12.15 31.27
N GLU A 391 -11.70 -11.81 31.91
CA GLU A 391 -11.26 -10.45 32.21
C GLU A 391 -11.21 -9.55 30.97
N GLU A 392 -10.64 -10.04 29.86
CA GLU A 392 -10.55 -9.30 28.59
C GLU A 392 -11.93 -8.93 28.01
N THR A 393 -12.96 -9.70 28.35
CA THR A 393 -14.34 -9.49 27.87
C THR A 393 -15.23 -8.74 28.84
N GLU A 394 -14.72 -8.42 30.04
CA GLU A 394 -15.48 -7.68 31.02
C GLU A 394 -15.75 -6.24 30.53
N ALA A 395 -16.99 -5.82 30.75
CA ALA A 395 -17.43 -4.49 30.38
C ALA A 395 -18.47 -3.99 31.39
N SER A 396 -18.19 -2.81 31.95
CA SER A 396 -19.15 -2.08 32.79
C SER A 396 -20.38 -1.66 31.99
N ARG A 397 -21.48 -1.34 32.69
CA ARG A 397 -22.71 -0.83 32.05
C ARG A 397 -22.45 0.44 31.21
N THR A 398 -21.54 1.31 31.66
CA THR A 398 -21.15 2.51 30.93
C THR A 398 -20.35 2.18 29.66
N LYS A 399 -19.41 1.23 29.73
CA LYS A 399 -18.67 0.74 28.56
C LYS A 399 -19.62 0.13 27.53
N ARG A 400 -20.59 -0.69 27.96
CA ARG A 400 -21.59 -1.30 27.08
C ARG A 400 -22.52 -0.28 26.43
N TRP A 401 -23.02 0.69 27.19
CA TRP A 401 -23.84 1.77 26.64
C TRP A 401 -23.07 2.60 25.58
N LEU A 402 -21.80 2.95 25.88
CA LEU A 402 -20.99 3.79 25.01
C LEU A 402 -20.52 3.06 23.75
N TRP A 403 -19.94 1.87 23.92
CA TRP A 403 -19.25 1.12 22.87
C TRP A 403 -20.05 -0.03 22.25
N GLY A 404 -21.12 -0.46 22.91
CA GLY A 404 -21.99 -1.55 22.48
C GLY A 404 -21.95 -2.75 23.40
N GLU A 405 -22.92 -3.67 23.30
CA GLU A 405 -22.91 -4.97 23.98
C GLU A 405 -21.93 -5.93 23.27
N ARG A 406 -21.91 -5.87 21.93
CA ARG A 406 -21.05 -6.67 21.04
C ARG A 406 -21.17 -8.17 21.30
N TYR A 407 -20.29 -8.96 20.68
CA TYR A 407 -20.20 -10.41 20.88
C TYR A 407 -19.19 -10.81 21.96
N ARG A 408 -18.86 -9.92 22.91
CA ARG A 408 -17.86 -10.17 23.97
C ARG A 408 -18.04 -11.51 24.68
N LYS A 409 -19.29 -11.84 25.05
CA LYS A 409 -19.65 -13.11 25.68
C LYS A 409 -19.10 -14.32 24.92
N TYR A 410 -19.15 -14.33 23.59
CA TYR A 410 -18.71 -15.47 22.79
C TYR A 410 -17.20 -15.59 22.64
N TYR A 411 -16.45 -14.52 22.91
CA TYR A 411 -14.98 -14.56 22.92
C TYR A 411 -14.45 -15.23 24.19
N SER A 412 -15.12 -15.07 25.34
CA SER A 412 -14.74 -15.70 26.62
C SER A 412 -15.50 -16.98 26.96
N THR A 413 -16.56 -17.32 26.22
CA THR A 413 -17.26 -18.61 26.37
C THR A 413 -16.31 -19.75 26.01
N LYS A 414 -16.09 -20.67 26.95
CA LYS A 414 -15.32 -21.89 26.69
C LYS A 414 -16.12 -22.83 25.77
N VAL A 415 -15.60 -23.05 24.57
CA VAL A 415 -16.19 -23.94 23.57
C VAL A 415 -15.42 -25.25 23.53
N LYS A 416 -16.13 -26.36 23.31
CA LYS A 416 -15.49 -27.67 23.13
C LYS A 416 -14.92 -27.75 21.72
N ALA A 417 -13.60 -27.71 21.57
CA ALA A 417 -12.90 -27.84 20.30
C ALA A 417 -12.09 -29.15 20.25
N PRO A 418 -12.01 -29.82 19.08
CA PRO A 418 -11.09 -30.94 18.90
C PRO A 418 -9.65 -30.47 19.11
N MET A 419 -8.91 -31.17 19.96
CA MET A 419 -7.47 -30.93 20.12
C MET A 419 -6.75 -31.80 19.08
N VAL A 420 -5.85 -31.20 18.31
CA VAL A 420 -5.24 -31.87 17.14
C VAL A 420 -3.73 -31.87 17.20
N ASP A 421 -3.15 -33.00 16.82
CA ASP A 421 -1.75 -33.09 16.39
C ASP A 421 -1.67 -32.80 14.89
N LEU A 422 -0.82 -31.87 14.51
CA LEU A 422 -0.61 -31.52 13.10
C LEU A 422 -0.02 -32.69 12.34
N ASP A 423 0.77 -33.57 12.98
CA ASP A 423 1.41 -34.71 12.33
C ASP A 423 0.45 -35.79 11.80
N THR A 424 -0.80 -35.76 12.24
CA THR A 424 -1.86 -36.71 11.88
C THR A 424 -3.05 -36.03 11.22
N LEU A 425 -3.29 -34.75 11.52
CA LEU A 425 -4.35 -33.96 10.90
C LEU A 425 -4.17 -33.94 9.37
N PHE A 426 -5.26 -34.21 8.63
CA PHE A 426 -5.26 -34.28 7.15
C PHE A 426 -4.17 -35.19 6.53
N GLY A 427 -3.72 -36.21 7.25
CA GLY A 427 -2.69 -37.14 6.77
C GLY A 427 -1.25 -36.68 7.04
N GLY A 428 -1.09 -35.62 7.85
CA GLY A 428 0.16 -35.10 8.38
C GLY A 428 0.55 -33.77 7.75
N LEU A 429 0.44 -32.70 8.54
CA LEU A 429 0.75 -31.33 8.19
C LEU A 429 2.10 -30.90 8.77
N VAL A 430 2.88 -30.20 7.94
CA VAL A 430 4.13 -29.55 8.35
C VAL A 430 4.04 -28.03 8.18
N PRO A 431 4.56 -27.23 9.12
CA PRO A 431 4.70 -25.79 8.94
C PRO A 431 5.59 -25.44 7.75
N VAL A 432 5.12 -24.52 6.92
CA VAL A 432 5.88 -23.98 5.77
C VAL A 432 6.41 -22.58 6.08
N ARG A 433 5.53 -21.65 6.45
CA ARG A 433 5.89 -20.27 6.78
C ARG A 433 4.80 -19.51 7.50
N LYS A 434 5.17 -18.44 8.20
CA LYS A 434 4.22 -17.48 8.78
C LYS A 434 3.46 -16.73 7.69
N GLY A 435 2.17 -16.52 7.92
CA GLY A 435 1.29 -15.69 7.11
C GLY A 435 0.54 -14.66 7.97
N GLY A 436 -0.69 -14.36 7.55
CA GLY A 436 -1.63 -13.53 8.29
C GLY A 436 -1.68 -12.09 7.78
N GLY A 437 -2.92 -11.57 7.72
CA GLY A 437 -3.20 -10.20 7.32
C GLY A 437 -2.90 -9.20 8.43
N ASN A 438 -3.53 -8.03 8.38
CA ASN A 438 -3.29 -6.95 9.33
C ASN A 438 -3.90 -7.20 10.72
N GLN A 439 -4.78 -8.19 10.87
CA GLN A 439 -5.51 -8.44 12.13
C GLN A 439 -5.27 -9.81 12.74
N SER A 440 -4.76 -10.81 12.02
CA SER A 440 -4.58 -12.16 12.55
C SER A 440 -3.18 -12.69 12.22
N LYS A 441 -2.68 -13.58 13.08
CA LYS A 441 -1.55 -14.45 12.77
C LYS A 441 -2.08 -15.71 12.08
N SER A 442 -1.34 -16.21 11.10
CA SER A 442 -1.62 -17.50 10.50
C SER A 442 -0.32 -18.23 10.17
N LEU A 443 -0.41 -19.55 10.05
CA LEU A 443 0.68 -20.43 9.64
C LEU A 443 0.23 -21.17 8.38
N ARG A 444 1.05 -21.12 7.32
CA ARG A 444 0.85 -21.95 6.14
C ARG A 444 1.38 -23.34 6.46
N LEU A 445 0.54 -24.33 6.23
CA LEU A 445 0.84 -25.74 6.46
C LEU A 445 0.79 -26.48 5.11
N GLU A 446 1.46 -27.62 5.02
CA GLU A 446 1.45 -28.47 3.83
C GLU A 446 1.35 -29.93 4.24
N ASP A 447 0.57 -30.71 3.50
CA ASP A 447 0.48 -32.15 3.69
C ASP A 447 1.56 -32.91 2.89
N LYS A 448 1.69 -34.21 3.14
CA LYS A 448 2.64 -35.08 2.42
C LYS A 448 2.46 -35.15 0.90
N ASN A 449 1.29 -34.75 0.37
CA ASN A 449 0.98 -34.73 -1.06
C ASN A 449 1.21 -33.34 -1.68
N GLY A 450 1.63 -32.35 -0.88
CA GLY A 450 1.84 -30.97 -1.30
C GLY A 450 0.60 -30.08 -1.22
N ALA A 451 -0.54 -30.58 -0.74
CA ALA A 451 -1.74 -29.77 -0.56
C ALA A 451 -1.59 -28.85 0.65
N GLN A 452 -1.89 -27.57 0.46
CA GLN A 452 -1.59 -26.56 1.48
C GLN A 452 -2.82 -26.11 2.25
N TYR A 453 -2.61 -25.80 3.52
CA TYR A 453 -3.64 -25.36 4.45
C TYR A 453 -3.22 -24.06 5.13
N VAL A 454 -4.20 -23.33 5.67
CA VAL A 454 -3.96 -22.17 6.52
C VAL A 454 -4.52 -22.45 7.90
N MET A 455 -3.66 -22.37 8.90
CA MET A 455 -4.03 -22.34 10.31
C MET A 455 -4.07 -20.88 10.78
N ARG A 456 -5.27 -20.34 10.99
CA ARG A 456 -5.51 -18.93 11.35
C ARG A 456 -6.03 -18.81 12.77
N ALA A 457 -5.36 -18.02 13.60
CA ALA A 457 -5.81 -17.81 14.98
C ALA A 457 -7.16 -17.09 15.00
N LEU A 458 -8.08 -17.53 15.87
CA LEU A 458 -9.32 -16.79 16.14
C LEU A 458 -9.03 -15.49 16.91
N ARG A 459 -7.97 -15.48 17.73
CA ARG A 459 -7.51 -14.30 18.46
C ARG A 459 -6.89 -13.27 17.50
N LYS A 460 -7.50 -12.09 17.45
CA LYS A 460 -7.02 -10.95 16.68
C LYS A 460 -5.84 -10.25 17.36
N GLN A 461 -5.01 -9.59 16.55
CA GLN A 461 -3.72 -8.99 16.92
C GLN A 461 -3.82 -7.46 16.82
N ALA A 462 -4.10 -6.80 17.95
CA ALA A 462 -4.34 -5.35 18.01
C ALA A 462 -3.11 -4.53 17.59
N LEU A 463 -1.90 -4.88 18.05
CA LEU A 463 -0.66 -4.18 17.68
C LEU A 463 -0.38 -4.24 16.18
N ARG A 464 -0.57 -5.41 15.57
CA ARG A 464 -0.43 -5.59 14.12
C ARG A 464 -1.41 -4.71 13.35
N TYR A 465 -2.64 -4.58 13.85
CA TYR A 465 -3.65 -3.71 13.24
C TYR A 465 -3.29 -2.22 13.40
N LEU A 466 -2.86 -1.80 14.60
CA LEU A 466 -2.36 -0.44 14.85
C LEU A 466 -1.24 -0.07 13.88
N GLN A 467 -0.27 -0.97 13.72
CA GLN A 467 0.89 -0.77 12.84
C GLN A 467 0.46 -0.60 11.37
N ALA A 468 -0.46 -1.45 10.91
CA ALA A 468 -0.90 -1.44 9.52
C ALA A 468 -1.85 -0.29 9.16
N VAL A 469 -2.66 0.18 10.12
CA VAL A 469 -3.76 1.13 9.84
C VAL A 469 -3.49 2.53 10.37
N LEU A 470 -3.04 2.67 11.62
CA LEU A 470 -2.88 3.97 12.28
C LEU A 470 -1.45 4.50 12.19
N PHE A 471 -0.44 3.63 12.29
CA PHE A 471 0.98 4.01 12.34
C PHE A 471 1.75 3.57 11.09
N LYS A 472 1.27 3.95 9.90
CA LYS A 472 1.88 3.51 8.62
C LYS A 472 3.31 4.04 8.36
N ASP A 473 3.70 5.08 9.08
CA ASP A 473 4.95 5.81 8.90
C ASP A 473 5.93 5.66 10.09
N GLN A 474 5.57 4.88 11.10
CA GLN A 474 6.34 4.67 12.32
C GLN A 474 6.11 3.27 12.86
N TYR A 475 7.17 2.62 13.32
CA TYR A 475 7.06 1.35 14.01
C TYR A 475 6.66 1.50 15.48
N ILE A 476 5.79 0.63 15.96
CA ILE A 476 5.13 0.74 17.27
C ILE A 476 5.09 -0.56 18.10
N GLU A 477 5.78 -1.63 17.68
CA GLU A 477 5.83 -2.85 18.49
C GLU A 477 6.39 -2.56 19.90
N GLY A 478 5.79 -3.18 20.93
CA GLY A 478 6.16 -2.99 22.33
C GLY A 478 5.70 -1.67 22.95
N GLN A 479 5.23 -0.68 22.17
CA GLN A 479 4.85 0.64 22.69
C GLN A 479 3.42 0.69 23.25
N PHE A 480 2.57 -0.26 22.85
CA PHE A 480 1.15 -0.30 23.22
C PHE A 480 0.75 -1.60 23.91
N ASP A 481 1.72 -2.44 24.27
CA ASP A 481 1.53 -3.69 25.00
C ASP A 481 0.90 -3.38 26.36
N ASP A 482 -0.19 -4.08 26.68
CA ASP A 482 -0.97 -3.92 27.91
C ASP A 482 -1.46 -2.48 28.15
N THR A 483 -1.76 -1.76 27.07
CA THR A 483 -2.34 -0.42 27.14
C THR A 483 -3.85 -0.40 26.91
N VAL A 484 -4.51 0.65 27.43
CA VAL A 484 -5.93 0.95 27.19
C VAL A 484 -6.29 0.99 25.69
N ILE A 485 -5.33 1.36 24.83
CA ILE A 485 -5.54 1.39 23.37
C ILE A 485 -5.63 -0.03 22.81
N GLN A 486 -4.75 -0.94 23.25
CA GLN A 486 -4.79 -2.34 22.86
C GLN A 486 -6.08 -3.01 23.33
N GLU A 487 -6.46 -2.83 24.60
CA GLU A 487 -7.71 -3.34 25.17
C GLU A 487 -8.92 -2.85 24.38
N LEU A 488 -8.98 -1.56 24.06
CA LEU A 488 -10.07 -0.98 23.27
C LEU A 488 -10.16 -1.59 21.87
N LEU A 489 -9.03 -1.95 21.25
CA LEU A 489 -9.04 -2.57 19.92
C LEU A 489 -9.47 -4.03 19.95
N LEU A 490 -8.98 -4.81 20.92
CA LEU A 490 -9.47 -6.17 21.15
C LEU A 490 -10.99 -6.15 21.41
N ASP A 491 -11.44 -5.19 22.21
CA ASP A 491 -12.85 -4.92 22.44
C ASP A 491 -13.59 -4.60 21.12
N VAL A 492 -13.03 -3.78 20.22
CA VAL A 492 -13.60 -3.45 18.90
C VAL A 492 -13.75 -4.69 18.03
N PHE A 493 -12.78 -5.60 18.02
CA PHE A 493 -12.86 -6.83 17.24
C PHE A 493 -14.04 -7.72 17.66
N THR A 494 -14.50 -7.63 18.92
CA THR A 494 -15.71 -8.35 19.36
C THR A 494 -17.01 -7.89 18.70
N GLY A 495 -16.99 -6.84 17.86
CA GLY A 495 -18.15 -6.48 17.04
C GLY A 495 -18.48 -7.51 15.94
N ALA A 496 -17.51 -8.34 15.55
CA ALA A 496 -17.70 -9.49 14.67
C ALA A 496 -17.96 -10.77 15.48
N HIS A 497 -18.75 -11.69 14.94
CA HIS A 497 -19.05 -12.94 15.66
C HIS A 497 -17.91 -13.96 15.44
N PRO A 498 -17.25 -14.47 16.50
CA PRO A 498 -16.00 -15.22 16.35
C PRO A 498 -16.16 -16.54 15.59
N TYR A 499 -17.38 -17.11 15.59
CA TYR A 499 -17.71 -18.38 14.93
C TYR A 499 -18.58 -18.22 13.67
N ALA A 500 -18.82 -16.99 13.17
CA ALA A 500 -19.60 -16.79 11.95
C ALA A 500 -19.00 -17.43 10.68
N PRO A 501 -17.66 -17.47 10.48
CA PRO A 501 -17.06 -18.10 9.30
C PRO A 501 -17.49 -19.55 9.07
N PHE A 502 -17.76 -20.32 10.14
CA PHE A 502 -18.15 -21.73 10.06
C PHE A 502 -19.56 -21.95 9.49
N VAL A 503 -20.40 -20.91 9.45
CA VAL A 503 -21.77 -20.97 8.91
C VAL A 503 -21.79 -20.75 7.39
N VAL A 504 -20.80 -20.01 6.88
CA VAL A 504 -20.86 -19.43 5.54
C VAL A 504 -20.82 -20.48 4.42
N GLY A 505 -20.07 -21.58 4.61
CA GLY A 505 -19.88 -22.63 3.59
C GLY A 505 -21.20 -23.25 3.14
N ASP A 506 -21.99 -23.81 4.07
CA ASP A 506 -23.30 -24.40 3.75
C ASP A 506 -24.26 -23.43 3.05
N LEU A 507 -24.23 -22.15 3.43
CA LEU A 507 -25.04 -21.10 2.79
C LEU A 507 -24.57 -20.80 1.36
N ALA A 508 -23.26 -20.83 1.12
CA ALA A 508 -22.64 -20.57 -0.18
C ALA A 508 -22.84 -21.74 -1.15
N ASP A 509 -22.69 -22.98 -0.68
CA ASP A 509 -22.98 -24.20 -1.43
C ASP A 509 -24.42 -24.20 -1.97
N ALA A 510 -25.39 -23.81 -1.13
CA ALA A 510 -26.81 -23.78 -1.50
C ALA A 510 -27.14 -22.85 -2.68
N VAL A 511 -26.22 -21.95 -3.05
CA VAL A 511 -26.37 -21.01 -4.17
C VAL A 511 -25.25 -21.11 -5.20
N GLY A 512 -24.39 -22.13 -5.09
CA GLY A 512 -23.28 -22.38 -6.01
C GLY A 512 -22.23 -21.27 -6.01
N ILE A 513 -21.83 -20.79 -4.82
CA ILE A 513 -20.69 -19.89 -4.65
C ILE A 513 -19.52 -20.70 -4.10
N TYR A 514 -18.36 -20.66 -4.78
CA TYR A 514 -17.14 -21.33 -4.33
C TYR A 514 -16.62 -20.76 -3.00
N HIS A 515 -16.01 -21.60 -2.17
CA HIS A 515 -15.53 -21.23 -0.84
C HIS A 515 -14.49 -22.21 -0.27
N THR A 516 -13.75 -21.76 0.74
CA THR A 516 -12.93 -22.61 1.62
C THR A 516 -13.79 -23.25 2.72
N ASN A 517 -13.27 -24.29 3.38
CA ASN A 517 -14.02 -25.06 4.37
C ASN A 517 -13.40 -24.95 5.77
N PRO A 518 -13.58 -23.81 6.46
CA PRO A 518 -13.01 -23.60 7.77
C PRO A 518 -13.56 -24.57 8.81
N LYS A 519 -12.67 -25.10 9.65
CA LYS A 519 -13.01 -25.94 10.81
C LYS A 519 -12.30 -25.46 12.07
N LEU A 520 -12.99 -25.57 13.21
CA LEU A 520 -12.48 -25.16 14.52
C LEU A 520 -11.60 -26.25 15.11
N TYR A 521 -10.41 -25.87 15.56
CA TYR A 521 -9.48 -26.74 16.27
C TYR A 521 -8.80 -26.00 17.42
N TYR A 522 -8.34 -26.76 18.42
CA TYR A 522 -7.35 -26.29 19.38
C TYR A 522 -6.01 -26.94 19.05
N VAL A 523 -4.96 -26.12 18.92
CA VAL A 523 -3.62 -26.60 18.55
C VAL A 523 -2.73 -26.42 19.77
N PRO A 524 -2.36 -27.49 20.50
CA PRO A 524 -1.48 -27.41 21.66
C PRO A 524 -0.03 -27.15 21.22
N ASN A 525 0.83 -26.79 22.18
CA ASN A 525 2.28 -26.87 21.97
C ASN A 525 2.66 -28.33 21.66
N GLN A 526 3.38 -28.53 20.57
CA GLN A 526 3.65 -29.86 19.99
C GLN A 526 4.90 -29.85 19.11
N LYS A 527 5.49 -31.03 18.93
CA LYS A 527 6.72 -31.19 18.14
C LYS A 527 6.55 -30.75 16.68
N ALA A 528 5.39 -31.01 16.08
CA ALA A 528 5.11 -30.68 14.68
C ALA A 528 5.12 -29.16 14.39
N LEU A 529 4.89 -28.32 15.40
CA LEU A 529 4.99 -26.86 15.25
C LEU A 529 6.44 -26.36 15.14
N ALA A 530 7.45 -27.17 15.49
CA ALA A 530 8.86 -26.82 15.42
C ALA A 530 9.17 -25.46 16.09
N GLU A 531 9.83 -24.55 15.36
CA GLU A 531 10.18 -23.19 15.79
C GLU A 531 8.97 -22.26 16.01
N TYR A 532 7.75 -22.68 15.65
CA TYR A 532 6.54 -21.86 15.72
C TYR A 532 5.76 -22.02 17.03
N ASN A 533 6.19 -22.87 17.97
CA ASN A 533 5.46 -23.13 19.22
C ASN A 533 5.13 -21.86 20.02
N ASP A 534 6.12 -20.99 20.24
CA ASP A 534 5.95 -19.75 21.03
C ASP A 534 4.87 -18.82 20.48
N GLU A 535 4.65 -18.84 19.16
CA GLU A 535 3.67 -17.99 18.50
C GLU A 535 2.37 -18.70 18.14
N PHE A 536 2.36 -20.03 17.99
CA PHE A 536 1.24 -20.76 17.39
C PHE A 536 0.65 -21.88 18.25
N GLY A 537 1.31 -22.31 19.33
CA GLY A 537 0.75 -23.33 20.21
C GLY A 537 -0.16 -22.75 21.30
N GLY A 538 -1.10 -23.56 21.77
CA GLY A 538 -1.94 -23.29 22.93
C GLY A 538 -3.22 -22.47 22.68
N GLU A 539 -3.67 -22.31 21.43
CA GLU A 539 -4.79 -21.42 21.07
C GLU A 539 -5.86 -22.09 20.19
N LEU A 540 -7.01 -21.41 20.02
CA LEU A 540 -8.06 -21.79 19.08
C LEU A 540 -7.75 -21.26 17.67
N TYR A 541 -7.85 -22.17 16.71
CA TYR A 541 -7.59 -21.93 15.30
C TYR A 541 -8.77 -22.32 14.42
N MET A 542 -8.91 -21.56 13.34
CA MET A 542 -9.62 -21.97 12.15
C MET A 542 -8.60 -22.55 11.18
N ILE A 543 -8.74 -23.83 10.84
CA ILE A 543 -7.91 -24.48 9.81
C ILE A 543 -8.77 -24.74 8.59
N GLU A 544 -8.32 -24.24 7.44
CA GLU A 544 -8.99 -24.32 6.14
C GLU A 544 -7.98 -24.61 5.02
N GLU A 545 -8.47 -25.05 3.87
CA GLU A 545 -7.66 -25.16 2.66
C GLU A 545 -7.03 -23.81 2.31
N HIS A 546 -5.73 -23.81 1.98
CA HIS A 546 -5.11 -22.65 1.34
C HIS A 546 -5.58 -22.60 -0.12
N THR A 547 -5.81 -21.40 -0.65
CA THR A 547 -6.22 -21.18 -2.05
C THR A 547 -5.04 -21.30 -3.03
N SER A 548 -4.18 -22.29 -2.82
CA SER A 548 -3.11 -22.70 -3.72
C SER A 548 -3.43 -24.09 -4.27
N GLU A 549 -2.49 -24.66 -5.04
CA GLU A 549 -2.60 -26.00 -5.61
C GLU A 549 -2.77 -27.09 -4.53
N GLY A 550 -3.42 -28.20 -4.92
CA GLY A 550 -3.61 -29.41 -4.11
C GLY A 550 -5.05 -29.73 -3.72
N HIS A 551 -6.04 -28.94 -4.14
CA HIS A 551 -7.45 -29.05 -3.72
C HIS A 551 -8.43 -29.32 -4.87
N ASN A 552 -7.95 -29.86 -5.98
CA ASN A 552 -8.74 -30.14 -7.18
C ASN A 552 -9.75 -31.29 -7.03
N ASP A 553 -9.72 -32.01 -5.90
CA ASP A 553 -10.72 -33.01 -5.52
C ASP A 553 -12.01 -32.38 -4.95
N LYS A 554 -12.00 -31.07 -4.64
CA LYS A 554 -13.11 -30.40 -3.95
C LYS A 554 -14.05 -29.67 -4.90
N ALA A 555 -15.34 -29.96 -4.76
CA ALA A 555 -16.41 -29.24 -5.46
C ALA A 555 -16.43 -27.73 -5.14
N SER A 556 -16.11 -27.35 -3.89
CA SER A 556 -16.09 -25.95 -3.44
C SER A 556 -14.95 -25.14 -4.08
N PHE A 557 -14.01 -25.80 -4.77
CA PHE A 557 -12.93 -25.23 -5.58
C PHE A 557 -13.19 -25.38 -7.10
N GLY A 558 -14.41 -25.79 -7.48
CA GLY A 558 -14.76 -26.03 -8.88
C GLY A 558 -14.01 -27.20 -9.53
N TYR A 559 -13.42 -28.10 -8.72
CA TYR A 559 -12.51 -29.14 -9.17
C TYR A 559 -11.29 -28.62 -9.95
N GLN A 560 -10.85 -27.39 -9.64
CA GLN A 560 -9.69 -26.76 -10.26
C GLN A 560 -8.51 -26.71 -9.30
N ASN A 561 -7.31 -26.78 -9.87
CA ASN A 561 -6.07 -26.77 -9.08
C ASN A 561 -5.43 -25.37 -8.99
N LYS A 562 -5.57 -24.55 -10.04
CA LYS A 562 -4.95 -23.23 -10.11
C LYS A 562 -6.01 -22.15 -9.84
N LEU A 563 -5.67 -21.24 -8.92
CA LEU A 563 -6.49 -20.07 -8.61
C LEU A 563 -5.62 -18.83 -8.74
N GLU A 564 -6.13 -17.83 -9.43
CA GLU A 564 -5.42 -16.57 -9.64
C GLU A 564 -5.83 -15.55 -8.59
N ASP A 565 -4.90 -14.66 -8.23
CA ASP A 565 -5.25 -13.49 -7.42
C ASP A 565 -5.90 -12.40 -8.27
N THR A 566 -6.42 -11.38 -7.60
CA THR A 566 -7.20 -10.32 -8.26
C THR A 566 -6.37 -9.41 -9.14
N ASP A 567 -5.12 -9.16 -8.77
CA ASP A 567 -4.29 -8.26 -9.55
C ASP A 567 -3.87 -8.94 -10.86
N ASP A 568 -3.50 -10.23 -10.80
CA ASP A 568 -3.23 -11.03 -12.00
C ASP A 568 -4.47 -11.19 -12.89
N PHE A 569 -5.64 -11.47 -12.30
CA PHE A 569 -6.88 -11.54 -13.07
C PHE A 569 -7.25 -10.22 -13.76
N ILE A 570 -7.06 -9.08 -13.10
CA ILE A 570 -7.28 -7.75 -13.70
C ILE A 570 -6.29 -7.48 -14.84
N LYS A 571 -5.05 -7.98 -14.77
CA LYS A 571 -4.11 -7.89 -15.88
C LYS A 571 -4.62 -8.71 -17.06
N ASP A 572 -5.02 -9.95 -16.81
CA ASP A 572 -5.45 -10.88 -17.84
C ASP A 572 -6.71 -10.41 -18.58
N ILE A 573 -7.72 -9.88 -17.86
CA ILE A 573 -8.94 -9.35 -18.47
C ILE A 573 -8.71 -8.08 -19.29
N HIS A 574 -7.69 -7.29 -18.96
CA HIS A 574 -7.30 -6.12 -19.76
C HIS A 574 -6.37 -6.49 -20.92
N ARG A 575 -5.64 -7.61 -20.83
CA ARG A 575 -4.70 -8.03 -21.88
C ARG A 575 -5.41 -8.59 -23.09
N ASP A 576 -6.45 -9.39 -22.90
CA ASP A 576 -7.05 -10.18 -23.98
C ASP A 576 -8.58 -10.24 -23.92
N GLU A 577 -9.22 -10.07 -25.08
CA GLU A 577 -10.67 -10.15 -25.26
C GLU A 577 -11.26 -11.56 -25.04
N ASP A 578 -10.42 -12.61 -25.10
CA ASP A 578 -10.82 -13.99 -24.87
C ASP A 578 -10.78 -14.40 -23.38
N VAL A 579 -10.33 -13.49 -22.50
CA VAL A 579 -10.47 -13.63 -21.05
C VAL A 579 -11.79 -12.98 -20.61
N ILE A 580 -12.68 -13.78 -20.03
CA ILE A 580 -14.04 -13.38 -19.69
C ILE A 580 -14.32 -13.64 -18.22
N LEU A 581 -14.93 -12.67 -17.55
CA LEU A 581 -15.58 -12.88 -16.26
C LEU A 581 -17.00 -13.42 -16.44
N ASP A 582 -17.36 -14.48 -15.71
CA ASP A 582 -18.76 -14.82 -15.45
C ASP A 582 -19.37 -13.78 -14.48
N GLU A 583 -19.83 -12.65 -15.03
CA GLU A 583 -20.41 -11.56 -14.24
C GLU A 583 -21.62 -11.99 -13.42
N ALA A 584 -22.39 -12.98 -13.89
CA ALA A 584 -23.56 -13.49 -13.16
C ALA A 584 -23.14 -14.16 -11.85
N SER A 585 -22.08 -14.99 -11.89
CA SER A 585 -21.50 -15.59 -10.68
C SER A 585 -20.92 -14.53 -9.72
N TYR A 586 -20.29 -13.48 -10.24
CA TYR A 586 -19.78 -12.36 -9.43
C TYR A 586 -20.90 -11.57 -8.76
N ILE A 587 -21.94 -11.19 -9.50
CA ILE A 587 -23.13 -10.51 -8.96
C ILE A 587 -23.78 -11.37 -7.86
N ARG A 588 -23.87 -12.69 -8.06
CA ARG A 588 -24.40 -13.62 -7.04
C ARG A 588 -23.57 -13.58 -5.77
N ALA A 589 -22.24 -13.66 -5.87
CA ALA A 589 -21.34 -13.55 -4.73
C ALA A 589 -21.50 -12.22 -3.97
N ARG A 590 -21.62 -11.10 -4.69
CA ARG A 590 -21.82 -9.77 -4.08
C ARG A 590 -23.19 -9.61 -3.41
N LEU A 591 -24.25 -10.14 -4.02
CA LEU A 591 -25.58 -10.19 -3.41
C LEU A 591 -25.60 -11.07 -2.16
N PHE A 592 -24.85 -12.16 -2.18
CA PHE A 592 -24.66 -13.04 -1.02
C PHE A 592 -23.90 -12.36 0.13
N ASP A 593 -22.81 -11.65 -0.16
CA ASP A 593 -22.10 -10.84 0.85
C ASP A 593 -23.05 -9.81 1.49
N MET A 594 -23.88 -9.12 0.68
CA MET A 594 -24.91 -8.22 1.18
C MET A 594 -26.01 -8.92 1.99
N LEU A 595 -26.31 -10.20 1.72
CA LEU A 595 -27.28 -11.01 2.46
C LEU A 595 -26.75 -11.33 3.86
N ILE A 596 -25.49 -11.79 3.98
CA ILE A 596 -24.87 -12.13 5.27
C ILE A 596 -24.32 -10.90 6.01
N GLY A 597 -24.23 -9.75 5.34
CA GLY A 597 -23.76 -8.50 5.91
C GLY A 597 -22.25 -8.36 5.98
N ASP A 598 -21.53 -9.05 5.10
CA ASP A 598 -20.08 -8.95 4.97
C ASP A 598 -19.71 -7.72 4.14
N TRP A 599 -19.07 -6.75 4.81
CA TRP A 599 -18.79 -5.42 4.27
C TRP A 599 -17.32 -5.21 3.89
N ASP A 600 -16.41 -6.11 4.28
CA ASP A 600 -14.95 -5.93 4.17
C ASP A 600 -14.36 -6.57 2.90
N ARG A 601 -15.17 -6.69 1.85
CA ARG A 601 -14.82 -7.41 0.63
C ARG A 601 -13.84 -6.63 -0.26
N HIS A 602 -12.53 -6.76 0.03
CA HIS A 602 -11.44 -6.12 -0.72
C HIS A 602 -10.70 -7.07 -1.67
N TYR A 603 -9.82 -6.55 -2.52
CA TYR A 603 -9.16 -7.28 -3.63
C TYR A 603 -8.44 -8.57 -3.21
N ASP A 604 -7.69 -8.55 -2.11
CA ASP A 604 -6.98 -9.73 -1.60
C ASP A 604 -7.95 -10.85 -1.12
N GLN A 605 -9.22 -10.55 -0.85
CA GLN A 605 -10.23 -11.52 -0.41
C GLN A 605 -10.95 -12.25 -1.56
N TRP A 606 -10.43 -12.14 -2.78
CA TRP A 606 -10.91 -12.93 -3.92
C TRP A 606 -9.81 -13.83 -4.46
N ARG A 607 -10.25 -14.96 -4.97
CA ARG A 607 -9.48 -15.80 -5.89
C ARG A 607 -10.33 -16.07 -7.12
N TRP A 608 -9.68 -16.32 -8.24
CA TRP A 608 -10.34 -16.46 -9.53
C TRP A 608 -10.02 -17.82 -10.10
N ILE A 609 -11.07 -18.60 -10.35
CA ILE A 609 -10.97 -19.95 -10.86
C ILE A 609 -11.15 -19.89 -12.38
N GLU A 610 -10.14 -20.35 -13.11
CA GLU A 610 -10.14 -20.40 -14.57
C GLU A 610 -10.87 -21.66 -15.07
N PHE A 611 -11.74 -21.49 -16.07
CA PHE A 611 -12.38 -22.57 -16.82
C PHE A 611 -12.19 -22.34 -18.32
N GLU A 612 -12.00 -23.42 -19.08
CA GLU A 612 -11.99 -23.34 -20.54
C GLU A 612 -13.39 -23.64 -21.10
N GLU A 613 -14.02 -22.66 -21.74
CA GLU A 613 -15.37 -22.78 -22.29
C GLU A 613 -15.43 -22.14 -23.68
N ASN A 614 -15.85 -22.90 -24.70
CA ASN A 614 -15.98 -22.42 -26.09
C ASN A 614 -14.69 -21.78 -26.66
N GLY A 615 -13.52 -22.28 -26.27
CA GLY A 615 -12.23 -21.74 -26.69
C GLY A 615 -11.82 -20.44 -25.99
N LYS A 616 -12.54 -20.03 -24.93
CA LYS A 616 -12.26 -18.84 -24.13
C LYS A 616 -11.93 -19.22 -22.69
N LYS A 617 -11.17 -18.35 -22.01
CA LYS A 617 -10.88 -18.47 -20.58
C LYS A 617 -11.97 -17.76 -19.78
N VAL A 618 -12.83 -18.53 -19.11
CA VAL A 618 -13.92 -18.01 -18.29
C VAL A 618 -13.54 -18.11 -16.81
N TYR A 619 -13.43 -16.96 -16.16
CA TYR A 619 -13.12 -16.88 -14.74
C TYR A 619 -14.39 -16.79 -13.90
N ARG A 620 -14.38 -17.52 -12.79
CA ARG A 620 -15.42 -17.45 -11.76
C ARG A 620 -14.81 -17.07 -10.40
N PRO A 621 -15.52 -16.29 -9.59
CA PRO A 621 -14.97 -15.80 -8.33
C PRO A 621 -15.12 -16.84 -7.21
N MET A 622 -14.10 -16.86 -6.36
CA MET A 622 -14.07 -17.57 -5.08
C MET A 622 -13.75 -16.57 -3.97
N PRO A 623 -14.78 -16.05 -3.27
CA PRO A 623 -14.57 -15.24 -2.08
C PRO A 623 -13.89 -16.06 -0.97
N ARG A 624 -12.91 -15.47 -0.29
CA ARG A 624 -12.29 -16.01 0.93
C ARG A 624 -12.41 -15.00 2.06
N ASP A 625 -12.28 -15.42 3.32
CA ASP A 625 -12.36 -14.51 4.47
C ASP A 625 -13.73 -13.81 4.61
N ARG A 626 -14.64 -14.41 5.38
CA ARG A 626 -16.00 -13.89 5.63
C ARG A 626 -16.22 -13.58 7.12
N ASP A 627 -15.18 -13.08 7.78
CA ASP A 627 -15.16 -12.89 9.23
C ASP A 627 -16.06 -11.74 9.74
N GLN A 628 -16.54 -10.87 8.85
CA GLN A 628 -17.50 -9.81 9.17
C GLN A 628 -18.97 -10.21 9.01
N ALA A 629 -19.26 -11.46 8.63
CA ALA A 629 -20.63 -11.93 8.52
C ALA A 629 -21.40 -11.72 9.85
N PHE A 630 -22.62 -11.17 9.73
CA PHE A 630 -23.52 -10.87 10.86
C PHE A 630 -23.00 -9.83 11.89
N SER A 631 -21.98 -9.03 11.54
CA SER A 631 -21.36 -8.03 12.43
C SER A 631 -22.35 -7.01 13.03
N ILE A 632 -22.12 -6.63 14.30
CA ILE A 632 -22.92 -5.65 15.08
C ILE A 632 -22.08 -4.47 15.58
N MET A 633 -21.00 -4.12 14.88
CA MET A 633 -20.04 -3.07 15.27
C MET A 633 -20.68 -1.75 15.75
N GLY A 634 -21.81 -1.34 15.20
CA GLY A 634 -22.50 -0.08 15.48
C GLY A 634 -23.62 -0.17 16.53
N ASP A 635 -23.52 -1.02 17.55
CA ASP A 635 -24.54 -1.23 18.57
C ASP A 635 -24.42 -0.31 19.80
N GLY A 636 -23.27 0.35 19.99
CA GLY A 636 -23.05 1.38 21.04
C GLY A 636 -23.42 2.81 20.65
N PHE A 637 -23.62 3.69 21.64
CA PHE A 637 -23.95 5.10 21.43
C PHE A 637 -22.92 5.83 20.53
N LEU A 638 -21.63 5.62 20.76
CA LEU A 638 -20.56 6.33 20.05
C LEU A 638 -20.52 5.95 18.56
N LEU A 639 -20.48 4.64 18.25
CA LEU A 639 -20.44 4.19 16.86
C LEU A 639 -21.77 4.43 16.13
N LYS A 640 -22.94 4.31 16.79
CA LYS A 640 -24.23 4.73 16.22
C LYS A 640 -24.22 6.20 15.80
N THR A 641 -23.62 7.05 16.61
CA THR A 641 -23.50 8.49 16.33
C THR A 641 -22.48 8.73 15.20
N ALA A 642 -21.32 8.07 15.26
CA ALA A 642 -20.30 8.13 14.22
C ALA A 642 -20.84 7.71 12.86
N ILE A 643 -21.61 6.62 12.75
CA ILE A 643 -22.26 6.15 11.51
C ILE A 643 -23.16 7.22 10.88
N LYS A 644 -23.84 8.03 11.70
CA LYS A 644 -24.72 9.11 11.23
C LYS A 644 -23.93 10.33 10.75
N LEU A 645 -22.84 10.66 11.43
CA LEU A 645 -22.08 11.90 11.24
C LEU A 645 -20.86 11.77 10.30
N LEU A 646 -20.23 10.60 10.28
CA LEU A 646 -18.97 10.31 9.62
C LEU A 646 -19.19 9.31 8.46
N PRO A 647 -18.92 9.69 7.20
CA PRO A 647 -19.05 8.77 6.06
C PRO A 647 -18.21 7.50 6.19
N ALA A 648 -16.99 7.60 6.72
CA ALA A 648 -16.06 6.47 6.86
C ALA A 648 -16.57 5.41 7.86
N ALA A 649 -17.43 5.77 8.81
CA ALA A 649 -17.98 4.82 9.77
C ALA A 649 -19.19 4.03 9.24
N ARG A 650 -19.71 4.36 8.05
CA ARG A 650 -20.97 3.79 7.54
C ARG A 650 -20.91 2.30 7.20
N LEU A 651 -19.71 1.74 7.00
CA LEU A 651 -19.50 0.31 6.82
C LEU A 651 -19.70 -0.48 8.12
N LEU A 652 -19.43 0.12 9.28
CA LEU A 652 -19.51 -0.50 10.61
C LEU A 652 -20.95 -0.58 11.16
N ARG A 653 -21.95 -0.66 10.28
CA ARG A 653 -23.36 -0.72 10.67
C ARG A 653 -23.74 -2.10 11.19
N ASN A 654 -24.77 -2.13 12.02
CA ASN A 654 -25.31 -3.39 12.54
C ASN A 654 -25.99 -4.22 11.47
N TYR A 655 -25.79 -5.54 11.58
CA TYR A 655 -26.60 -6.50 10.88
C TYR A 655 -28.08 -6.38 11.27
N SER A 656 -28.92 -6.26 10.25
CA SER A 656 -30.35 -5.97 10.35
C SER A 656 -31.11 -6.59 9.18
N GLU A 657 -32.43 -6.68 9.30
CA GLU A 657 -33.34 -7.32 8.34
C GLU A 657 -33.39 -6.68 6.95
N ASP A 658 -32.95 -5.43 6.80
CA ASP A 658 -32.94 -4.72 5.53
C ASP A 658 -31.68 -3.86 5.41
N LEU A 659 -31.04 -3.91 4.24
CA LEU A 659 -29.89 -3.09 3.92
C LEU A 659 -30.33 -1.80 3.22
N LYS A 660 -30.66 -0.77 4.00
CA LYS A 660 -31.12 0.52 3.45
C LYS A 660 -29.98 1.34 2.82
N ASP A 661 -28.86 1.48 3.54
CA ASP A 661 -27.69 2.25 3.08
C ASP A 661 -26.71 1.37 2.28
N VAL A 662 -27.14 0.92 1.10
CA VAL A 662 -26.32 0.09 0.20
C VAL A 662 -25.05 0.80 -0.26
N LYS A 663 -25.04 2.14 -0.29
CA LYS A 663 -23.86 2.94 -0.63
C LYS A 663 -22.82 2.93 0.48
N GLY A 664 -23.25 3.10 1.73
CA GLY A 664 -22.36 3.18 2.89
C GLY A 664 -21.72 1.85 3.27
N VAL A 665 -22.43 0.74 3.10
CA VAL A 665 -21.92 -0.60 3.43
C VAL A 665 -21.00 -1.16 2.35
N ASN A 666 -21.23 -0.83 1.08
CA ASN A 666 -20.40 -1.31 -0.03
C ASN A 666 -19.24 -0.35 -0.38
N VAL A 667 -18.78 0.52 0.52
CA VAL A 667 -17.69 1.47 0.20
C VAL A 667 -16.41 0.73 -0.21
N GLU A 668 -16.07 -0.36 0.49
CA GLU A 668 -14.87 -1.17 0.22
C GLU A 668 -14.97 -2.00 -1.08
N PRO A 669 -16.04 -2.78 -1.33
CA PRO A 669 -16.16 -3.57 -2.56
C PRO A 669 -16.49 -2.77 -3.83
N TYR A 670 -17.05 -1.56 -3.71
CA TYR A 670 -17.55 -0.79 -4.85
C TYR A 670 -16.53 -0.55 -5.99
N PRO A 671 -15.23 -0.25 -5.71
CA PRO A 671 -14.18 -0.22 -6.74
C PRO A 671 -14.12 -1.45 -7.64
N LEU A 672 -14.15 -2.66 -7.07
CA LEU A 672 -14.11 -3.91 -7.84
C LEU A 672 -15.44 -4.20 -8.52
N ASP A 673 -16.56 -3.86 -7.89
CA ASP A 673 -17.87 -3.99 -8.53
C ASP A 673 -17.93 -3.16 -9.83
N MET A 674 -17.32 -1.97 -9.85
CA MET A 674 -17.20 -1.13 -11.05
C MET A 674 -16.12 -1.62 -12.04
N GLU A 675 -15.11 -2.35 -11.57
CA GLU A 675 -14.09 -2.99 -12.41
C GLU A 675 -14.70 -4.16 -13.19
N PHE A 676 -15.52 -4.97 -12.54
CA PHE A 676 -15.94 -6.26 -13.07
C PHE A 676 -17.33 -6.26 -13.72
N ILE A 677 -18.30 -5.48 -13.24
CA ILE A 677 -19.69 -5.54 -13.72
C ILE A 677 -19.89 -4.53 -14.86
N GLN A 678 -19.63 -4.95 -16.10
CA GLN A 678 -19.69 -4.07 -17.28
C GLN A 678 -20.88 -4.37 -18.20
N ARG A 679 -21.18 -5.66 -18.38
CA ARG A 679 -22.11 -6.17 -19.40
C ARG A 679 -23.52 -6.43 -18.84
N SER A 680 -23.64 -6.84 -17.58
CA SER A 680 -24.88 -7.35 -17.01
C SER A 680 -25.97 -6.30 -16.80
N GLY A 681 -27.17 -6.62 -17.29
CA GLY A 681 -28.40 -5.85 -17.12
C GLY A 681 -29.20 -6.25 -15.87
N LYS A 682 -30.33 -5.56 -15.63
CA LYS A 682 -31.19 -5.75 -14.45
C LYS A 682 -31.77 -7.16 -14.34
N ASP A 683 -32.04 -7.79 -15.48
CA ASP A 683 -32.51 -9.16 -15.61
C ASP A 683 -31.55 -10.18 -15.01
N VAL A 684 -30.23 -10.02 -15.24
CA VAL A 684 -29.20 -10.89 -14.64
C VAL A 684 -29.21 -10.76 -13.11
N TRP A 685 -29.30 -9.53 -12.60
CA TRP A 685 -29.38 -9.26 -11.16
C TRP A 685 -30.62 -9.91 -10.54
N ASP A 686 -31.77 -9.80 -11.18
CA ASP A 686 -33.04 -10.37 -10.71
C ASP A 686 -33.00 -11.91 -10.73
N ALA A 687 -32.35 -12.50 -11.73
CA ALA A 687 -32.10 -13.93 -11.76
C ALA A 687 -31.21 -14.39 -10.58
N GLN A 688 -30.13 -13.65 -10.28
CA GLN A 688 -29.25 -14.00 -9.15
C GLN A 688 -29.95 -13.85 -7.80
N VAL A 689 -30.81 -12.84 -7.62
CA VAL A 689 -31.65 -12.71 -6.41
C VAL A 689 -32.54 -13.94 -6.24
N LYS A 690 -33.22 -14.39 -7.31
CA LYS A 690 -34.10 -15.56 -7.26
C LYS A 690 -33.35 -16.83 -6.90
N ILE A 691 -32.15 -17.04 -7.47
CA ILE A 691 -31.28 -18.17 -7.12
C ILE A 691 -30.98 -18.17 -5.62
N ILE A 692 -30.60 -17.01 -5.06
CA ILE A 692 -30.30 -16.90 -3.63
C ILE A 692 -31.53 -17.14 -2.76
N GLN A 693 -32.67 -16.55 -3.13
CA GLN A 693 -33.91 -16.71 -2.36
C GLN A 693 -34.44 -18.15 -2.38
N ALA A 694 -34.23 -18.88 -3.48
CA ALA A 694 -34.65 -20.27 -3.63
C ALA A 694 -33.66 -21.26 -2.98
N GLY A 695 -32.36 -20.99 -3.06
CA GLY A 695 -31.31 -21.87 -2.55
C GLY A 695 -31.10 -21.78 -1.03
N VAL A 696 -31.07 -20.55 -0.48
CA VAL A 696 -30.88 -20.35 0.97
C VAL A 696 -32.22 -20.56 1.69
N THR A 697 -32.70 -21.79 1.80
CA THR A 697 -33.97 -22.12 2.48
C THR A 697 -33.87 -21.99 4.00
N ASP A 698 -34.99 -22.11 4.71
CA ASP A 698 -34.99 -22.08 6.17
C ASP A 698 -34.23 -23.28 6.76
N GLU A 699 -34.34 -24.45 6.14
CA GLU A 699 -33.62 -25.66 6.50
C GLU A 699 -32.12 -25.53 6.28
N VAL A 700 -31.71 -24.91 5.16
CA VAL A 700 -30.30 -24.61 4.89
C VAL A 700 -29.74 -23.64 5.94
N ILE A 701 -30.50 -22.60 6.30
CA ILE A 701 -30.11 -21.67 7.37
C ILE A 701 -29.95 -22.42 8.69
N ASP A 702 -30.95 -23.20 9.09
CA ASP A 702 -30.94 -23.88 10.38
C ASP A 702 -29.79 -24.91 10.45
N LYS A 703 -29.52 -25.64 9.35
CA LYS A 703 -28.36 -26.54 9.22
C LYS A 703 -27.03 -25.80 9.34
N ALA A 704 -26.84 -24.71 8.60
CA ALA A 704 -25.57 -23.99 8.54
C ALA A 704 -25.12 -23.48 9.92
N PHE A 705 -26.05 -23.04 10.76
CA PHE A 705 -25.75 -22.57 12.11
C PHE A 705 -25.37 -23.69 13.10
N LEU A 706 -25.60 -24.97 12.76
CA LEU A 706 -25.12 -26.10 13.57
C LEU A 706 -23.59 -26.28 13.52
N ASN A 707 -22.92 -25.63 12.56
CA ASN A 707 -21.45 -25.62 12.48
C ASN A 707 -20.81 -24.70 13.54
N MET A 708 -21.59 -23.86 14.22
CA MET A 708 -21.09 -23.14 15.40
C MET A 708 -20.95 -24.08 16.60
N PRO A 709 -20.02 -23.81 17.54
CA PRO A 709 -19.97 -24.56 18.79
C PRO A 709 -21.31 -24.49 19.53
N LYS A 710 -21.81 -25.62 20.02
CA LYS A 710 -23.11 -25.69 20.71
C LYS A 710 -23.21 -24.74 21.90
N GLU A 711 -22.09 -24.44 22.56
CA GLU A 711 -22.02 -23.55 23.72
C GLU A 711 -22.31 -22.08 23.39
N VAL A 712 -22.28 -21.69 22.11
CA VAL A 712 -22.60 -20.33 21.66
C VAL A 712 -23.93 -20.22 20.90
N ILE A 713 -24.65 -21.33 20.74
CA ILE A 713 -25.98 -21.34 20.10
C ILE A 713 -27.03 -20.98 21.16
N ASP A 714 -27.37 -19.69 21.23
CA ASP A 714 -28.36 -19.13 22.16
C ASP A 714 -29.38 -18.21 21.44
N GLU A 715 -30.15 -17.42 22.20
CA GLU A 715 -31.14 -16.48 21.66
C GLU A 715 -30.58 -15.48 20.64
N THR A 716 -29.30 -15.13 20.73
CA THR A 716 -28.66 -14.22 19.79
C THR A 716 -28.47 -14.88 18.43
N VAL A 717 -28.13 -16.17 18.39
CA VAL A 717 -28.04 -16.94 17.15
C VAL A 717 -29.41 -17.05 16.49
N GLU A 718 -30.47 -17.28 17.27
CA GLU A 718 -31.84 -17.27 16.75
C GLU A 718 -32.25 -15.90 16.19
N GLU A 719 -31.83 -14.81 16.83
CA GLU A 719 -32.04 -13.46 16.30
C GLU A 719 -31.26 -13.21 14.98
N ILE A 720 -30.04 -13.74 14.84
CA ILE A 720 -29.30 -13.68 13.58
C ILE A 720 -30.04 -14.45 12.48
N LYS A 721 -30.48 -15.69 12.75
CA LYS A 721 -31.27 -16.49 11.80
C LYS A 721 -32.53 -15.76 11.36
N ARG A 722 -33.26 -15.16 12.31
CA ARG A 722 -34.46 -14.37 12.03
C ARG A 722 -34.17 -13.19 11.11
N LYS A 723 -33.08 -12.44 11.38
CA LYS A 723 -32.63 -11.33 10.52
C LYS A 723 -32.21 -11.80 9.13
N LEU A 724 -31.51 -12.93 9.03
CA LEU A 724 -31.09 -13.53 7.76
C LEU A 724 -32.31 -13.93 6.91
N LYS A 725 -33.29 -14.62 7.50
CA LYS A 725 -34.57 -14.99 6.84
C LYS A 725 -35.31 -13.75 6.34
N ALA A 726 -35.40 -12.70 7.15
CA ALA A 726 -36.02 -11.42 6.76
C ALA A 726 -35.23 -10.70 5.64
N ARG A 727 -33.90 -10.71 5.71
CA ARG A 727 -33.04 -10.06 4.71
C ARG A 727 -33.05 -10.79 3.37
N ARG A 728 -33.11 -12.12 3.38
CA ARG A 728 -33.37 -12.95 2.18
C ARG A 728 -34.67 -12.53 1.50
N LYS A 729 -35.74 -12.33 2.26
CA LYS A 729 -37.04 -11.83 1.73
C LYS A 729 -36.92 -10.42 1.13
N ASN A 730 -36.10 -9.55 1.71
CA ASN A 730 -35.87 -8.18 1.23
C ASN A 730 -34.82 -8.08 0.11
N LEU A 731 -34.14 -9.17 -0.26
CA LEU A 731 -32.96 -9.15 -1.13
C LEU A 731 -33.20 -8.48 -2.49
N GLN A 732 -34.38 -8.66 -3.09
CA GLN A 732 -34.75 -7.97 -4.33
C GLN A 732 -34.68 -6.45 -4.19
N LYS A 733 -35.25 -5.89 -3.11
CA LYS A 733 -35.22 -4.43 -2.87
C LYS A 733 -33.81 -3.92 -2.59
N ILE A 734 -32.98 -4.75 -1.94
CA ILE A 734 -31.57 -4.44 -1.70
C ILE A 734 -30.81 -4.39 -3.03
N SER A 735 -31.00 -5.42 -3.87
CA SER A 735 -30.46 -5.52 -5.23
C SER A 735 -30.87 -4.32 -6.08
N ASP A 736 -32.15 -3.95 -6.11
CA ASP A 736 -32.66 -2.81 -6.89
C ASP A 736 -31.99 -1.49 -6.50
N ARG A 737 -31.82 -1.25 -5.19
CA ARG A 737 -31.14 -0.06 -4.68
C ARG A 737 -29.67 -0.04 -5.09
N TYR A 738 -29.00 -1.19 -5.03
CA TYR A 738 -27.59 -1.29 -5.36
C TYR A 738 -27.34 -1.20 -6.86
N PHE A 739 -28.12 -1.91 -7.68
CA PHE A 739 -28.12 -1.80 -9.15
C PHE A 739 -28.29 -0.34 -9.60
N LYS A 740 -29.25 0.39 -9.01
CA LYS A 740 -29.46 1.81 -9.29
C LYS A 740 -28.25 2.67 -8.91
N TYR A 741 -27.49 2.29 -7.88
CA TYR A 741 -26.28 3.02 -7.49
C TYR A 741 -25.12 2.74 -8.44
N THR A 742 -24.84 1.47 -8.74
CA THR A 742 -23.75 1.06 -9.65
C THR A 742 -23.97 1.52 -11.09
N ASN A 743 -25.22 1.53 -11.58
CA ASN A 743 -25.52 1.93 -12.96
C ASN A 743 -25.66 3.46 -13.18
N GLN A 744 -25.51 4.29 -12.14
CA GLN A 744 -25.50 5.76 -12.30
C GLN A 744 -24.28 6.26 -13.07
N LEU A 745 -23.17 5.56 -12.96
CA LEU A 745 -21.94 5.77 -13.72
C LEU A 745 -21.59 4.47 -14.44
N ALA A 746 -21.59 4.45 -15.77
CA ALA A 746 -21.04 3.32 -16.50
C ALA A 746 -19.53 3.55 -16.73
N ILE A 747 -18.71 2.53 -16.46
CA ILE A 747 -17.29 2.54 -16.78
C ILE A 747 -17.03 1.38 -17.73
N ILE A 748 -16.68 1.74 -18.96
CA ILE A 748 -16.36 0.82 -20.05
C ILE A 748 -14.86 0.88 -20.23
N LYS A 749 -14.20 -0.29 -20.30
CA LYS A 749 -12.78 -0.39 -20.60
C LYS A 749 -12.59 -1.16 -21.90
N GLY A 750 -11.59 -0.73 -22.66
CA GLY A 750 -11.00 -1.53 -23.71
C GLY A 750 -10.06 -2.58 -23.14
N THR A 751 -9.11 -2.97 -23.97
CA THR A 751 -7.99 -3.85 -23.71
C THR A 751 -6.69 -3.06 -23.86
N ASN A 752 -5.55 -3.65 -23.53
CA ASN A 752 -4.24 -3.02 -23.75
C ASN A 752 -3.74 -3.22 -25.19
N LYS A 753 -4.64 -3.37 -26.16
CA LYS A 753 -4.35 -3.59 -27.58
C LYS A 753 -5.24 -2.65 -28.40
N ASP A 754 -4.98 -2.44 -29.70
CA ASP A 754 -5.78 -1.54 -30.57
C ASP A 754 -7.31 -1.75 -30.53
N ASP A 755 -8.09 -0.82 -29.98
CA ASP A 755 -9.55 -0.91 -29.86
C ASP A 755 -10.32 0.16 -30.64
N TRP A 756 -11.54 -0.19 -31.08
CA TRP A 756 -12.48 0.72 -31.71
C TRP A 756 -13.79 0.84 -30.93
N PHE A 757 -14.15 2.04 -30.52
CA PHE A 757 -15.43 2.36 -29.88
C PHE A 757 -16.37 3.10 -30.81
N ASP A 758 -17.43 2.43 -31.26
CA ASP A 758 -18.58 3.08 -31.87
C ASP A 758 -19.57 3.52 -30.78
N ILE A 759 -19.84 4.82 -30.71
CA ILE A 759 -20.72 5.42 -29.72
C ILE A 759 -21.86 6.14 -30.45
N GLU A 760 -23.00 5.48 -30.53
CA GLU A 760 -24.19 5.99 -31.20
C GLU A 760 -25.08 6.75 -30.21
N ARG A 761 -25.31 8.04 -30.50
CA ARG A 761 -26.26 8.89 -29.78
C ARG A 761 -27.65 8.69 -30.36
N LEU A 762 -28.48 7.96 -29.61
CA LEU A 762 -29.85 7.62 -29.97
C LEU A 762 -30.86 8.63 -29.40
N PRO A 763 -32.10 8.70 -29.94
CA PRO A 763 -33.18 9.51 -29.37
C PRO A 763 -33.48 9.17 -27.90
N ASN A 764 -34.23 10.05 -27.22
CA ASN A 764 -34.73 9.83 -25.85
C ASN A 764 -33.66 9.67 -24.76
N GLY A 765 -32.44 10.15 -25.00
CA GLY A 765 -31.33 10.05 -24.04
C GLY A 765 -30.76 8.64 -23.92
N GLU A 766 -30.85 7.84 -25.00
CA GLU A 766 -30.18 6.56 -25.10
C GLU A 766 -28.80 6.71 -25.76
N THR A 767 -27.85 5.86 -25.40
CA THR A 767 -26.53 5.81 -26.03
C THR A 767 -26.11 4.35 -26.14
N ARG A 768 -25.89 3.87 -27.37
CA ARG A 768 -25.33 2.55 -27.63
C ARG A 768 -23.82 2.66 -27.73
N ILE A 769 -23.10 1.76 -27.07
CA ILE A 769 -21.65 1.67 -27.17
C ILE A 769 -21.31 0.25 -27.60
N THR A 770 -20.57 0.16 -28.70
CA THR A 770 -20.04 -1.09 -29.22
C THR A 770 -18.52 -0.98 -29.33
N GLY A 771 -17.80 -1.84 -28.61
CA GLY A 771 -16.35 -1.91 -28.61
C GLY A 771 -15.87 -3.13 -29.41
N TYR A 772 -14.92 -2.89 -30.32
CA TYR A 772 -14.34 -3.89 -31.21
C TYR A 772 -12.83 -3.95 -31.02
N ARG A 773 -12.25 -5.15 -31.11
CA ARG A 773 -10.83 -5.30 -31.39
C ARG A 773 -10.52 -4.79 -32.79
N ILE A 774 -9.37 -4.14 -32.97
CA ILE A 774 -8.80 -3.89 -34.28
C ILE A 774 -7.80 -5.01 -34.57
N LYS A 775 -8.04 -5.76 -35.66
CA LYS A 775 -7.13 -6.80 -36.17
C LYS A 775 -6.86 -6.52 -37.64
N GLN A 776 -5.59 -6.48 -38.02
CA GLN A 776 -5.17 -6.17 -39.41
C GLN A 776 -5.77 -4.85 -39.94
N GLY A 777 -5.93 -3.85 -39.07
CA GLY A 777 -6.50 -2.54 -39.40
C GLY A 777 -8.02 -2.51 -39.64
N GLN A 778 -8.73 -3.59 -39.30
CA GLN A 778 -10.19 -3.69 -39.44
C GLN A 778 -10.87 -4.03 -38.10
N LYS A 779 -12.14 -3.65 -37.95
CA LYS A 779 -12.97 -4.07 -36.82
C LYS A 779 -13.15 -5.59 -36.86
N ALA A 780 -12.84 -6.26 -35.76
CA ALA A 780 -12.95 -7.70 -35.61
C ALA A 780 -13.92 -8.05 -34.45
N ASP A 781 -13.40 -8.64 -33.38
CA ASP A 781 -14.21 -9.19 -32.29
C ASP A 781 -14.90 -8.12 -31.45
N ILE A 782 -16.19 -8.31 -31.16
CA ILE A 782 -16.95 -7.44 -30.27
C ILE A 782 -16.76 -7.92 -28.83
N PHE A 783 -16.20 -7.07 -27.97
CA PHE A 783 -16.05 -7.36 -26.54
C PHE A 783 -17.07 -6.63 -25.66
N ILE A 784 -17.78 -5.63 -26.20
CA ILE A 784 -18.90 -4.97 -25.53
C ILE A 784 -19.93 -4.45 -26.55
N ASP A 785 -21.21 -4.67 -26.27
CA ASP A 785 -22.33 -4.03 -26.98
C ASP A 785 -23.47 -3.77 -25.99
N ARG A 786 -23.73 -2.50 -25.67
CA ARG A 786 -24.73 -2.15 -24.65
C ARG A 786 -25.40 -0.81 -24.93
N ILE A 787 -26.70 -0.75 -24.66
CA ILE A 787 -27.51 0.48 -24.68
C ILE A 787 -27.68 0.99 -23.25
N TYR A 788 -27.30 2.24 -23.03
CA TYR A 788 -27.46 2.95 -21.77
C TYR A 788 -28.58 3.97 -21.86
N LYS A 789 -29.42 4.04 -20.82
CA LYS A 789 -30.58 4.94 -20.74
C LYS A 789 -30.34 6.04 -19.72
N LYS A 790 -30.61 7.30 -20.08
CA LYS A 790 -30.40 8.44 -19.16
C LYS A 790 -31.20 8.39 -17.86
N SER A 791 -32.34 7.69 -17.85
CA SER A 791 -33.12 7.44 -16.63
C SER A 791 -32.28 6.74 -15.56
N GLU A 792 -31.43 5.81 -15.97
CA GLU A 792 -30.57 4.96 -15.14
C GLU A 792 -29.15 5.52 -15.04
N THR A 793 -28.50 5.74 -16.18
CA THR A 793 -27.10 6.15 -16.30
C THR A 793 -26.97 7.66 -16.52
N LYS A 794 -26.25 8.33 -15.62
CA LYS A 794 -26.07 9.80 -15.67
C LYS A 794 -24.80 10.20 -16.40
N GLU A 795 -23.81 9.31 -16.42
CA GLU A 795 -22.51 9.54 -17.02
C GLU A 795 -21.89 8.21 -17.46
N ILE A 796 -21.16 8.23 -18.57
CA ILE A 796 -20.42 7.09 -19.11
C ILE A 796 -18.96 7.51 -19.27
N TRP A 797 -18.05 6.71 -18.73
CA TRP A 797 -16.61 6.82 -18.93
C TRP A 797 -16.15 5.65 -19.81
N VAL A 798 -15.49 5.97 -20.93
CA VAL A 798 -14.89 4.97 -21.82
C VAL A 798 -13.38 5.16 -21.74
N TYR A 799 -12.70 4.17 -21.19
CA TYR A 799 -11.24 4.07 -21.15
C TYR A 799 -10.80 3.14 -22.27
N ALA A 800 -9.99 3.63 -23.20
CA ALA A 800 -9.44 2.77 -24.24
C ALA A 800 -8.19 2.00 -23.76
N LEU A 801 -7.50 2.52 -22.72
CA LEU A 801 -6.36 1.94 -22.00
C LEU A 801 -5.00 2.15 -22.66
N ASP A 802 -4.60 1.31 -23.62
CA ASP A 802 -3.27 1.33 -24.22
C ASP A 802 -3.35 1.02 -25.72
N ASP A 803 -2.23 1.14 -26.44
CA ASP A 803 -2.18 0.97 -27.90
C ASP A 803 -3.00 2.01 -28.69
N ASP A 804 -3.12 1.83 -30.01
CA ASP A 804 -3.69 2.85 -30.90
C ASP A 804 -5.21 2.69 -31.00
N ASP A 805 -5.96 3.54 -30.31
CA ASP A 805 -7.42 3.40 -30.21
C ASP A 805 -8.20 4.37 -31.09
N VAL A 806 -9.46 4.01 -31.39
CA VAL A 806 -10.37 4.84 -32.19
C VAL A 806 -11.68 5.09 -31.47
N PHE A 807 -11.98 6.36 -31.22
CA PHE A 807 -13.30 6.81 -30.75
C PHE A 807 -14.12 7.38 -31.91
N HIS A 808 -15.20 6.71 -32.26
CA HIS A 808 -16.14 7.16 -33.28
C HIS A 808 -17.51 7.46 -32.68
N VAL A 809 -17.84 8.75 -32.56
CA VAL A 809 -19.09 9.20 -31.90
C VAL A 809 -20.04 9.84 -32.91
N TYR A 810 -21.21 9.25 -33.11
CA TYR A 810 -22.15 9.64 -34.16
C TYR A 810 -23.61 9.57 -33.70
N GLY A 811 -24.55 9.83 -34.61
CA GLY A 811 -25.99 9.89 -34.33
C GLY A 811 -26.50 11.28 -33.97
N ASN A 812 -27.80 11.49 -34.19
CA ASN A 812 -28.50 12.77 -34.01
C ASN A 812 -29.46 12.76 -32.80
N GLY A 813 -29.20 11.88 -31.82
CA GLY A 813 -29.97 11.79 -30.59
C GLY A 813 -30.05 13.10 -29.80
N SER A 814 -31.06 13.19 -28.94
CA SER A 814 -31.31 14.34 -28.05
C SER A 814 -31.33 13.90 -26.58
N ASN A 815 -31.23 14.85 -25.65
CA ASN A 815 -31.23 14.58 -24.20
C ASN A 815 -30.09 13.64 -23.75
N GLU A 816 -28.90 13.82 -24.30
CA GLU A 816 -27.76 12.91 -24.18
C GLU A 816 -27.29 12.68 -22.73
N ILE A 817 -26.69 11.50 -22.51
CA ILE A 817 -25.91 11.13 -21.32
C ILE A 817 -24.53 11.79 -21.41
N LYS A 818 -24.00 12.27 -20.27
CA LYS A 818 -22.63 12.80 -20.21
C LYS A 818 -21.64 11.70 -20.60
N LEU A 819 -20.74 12.01 -21.52
CA LEU A 819 -19.74 11.07 -22.01
C LEU A 819 -18.34 11.61 -21.77
N LEU A 820 -17.51 10.76 -21.20
CA LEU A 820 -16.09 11.00 -20.99
C LEU A 820 -15.31 9.95 -21.77
N LEU A 821 -14.48 10.38 -22.71
CA LEU A 821 -13.56 9.50 -23.44
C LEU A 821 -12.14 9.71 -22.93
N LEU A 822 -11.44 8.61 -22.73
CA LEU A 822 -10.14 8.57 -22.10
C LEU A 822 -9.25 7.71 -22.99
N GLY A 823 -8.33 8.39 -23.66
CA GLY A 823 -7.30 7.75 -24.44
C GLY A 823 -6.33 6.93 -23.60
N GLY A 824 -5.33 6.37 -24.27
CA GLY A 824 -4.26 5.59 -23.70
C GLY A 824 -2.91 6.29 -23.73
N GLN A 825 -1.84 5.50 -23.69
CA GLN A 825 -0.47 6.03 -23.77
C GLN A 825 0.00 6.21 -25.22
N ASN A 826 -0.70 5.69 -26.22
CA ASN A 826 -0.26 5.70 -27.62
C ASN A 826 -1.05 6.71 -28.46
N ASN A 827 -1.23 6.48 -29.76
CA ASN A 827 -1.85 7.46 -30.67
C ASN A 827 -3.34 7.17 -30.84
N ASP A 828 -4.15 7.98 -30.20
CA ASP A 828 -5.60 7.83 -30.28
C ASP A 828 -6.23 8.69 -31.36
N THR A 829 -7.21 8.11 -32.07
CA THR A 829 -7.98 8.76 -33.11
C THR A 829 -9.37 9.13 -32.62
N TYR A 830 -9.69 10.43 -32.63
CA TYR A 830 -10.99 10.96 -32.26
C TYR A 830 -11.77 11.41 -33.49
N ASP A 831 -12.78 10.62 -33.89
CA ASP A 831 -13.77 10.98 -34.91
C ASP A 831 -15.14 11.31 -34.28
N ILE A 832 -15.26 12.55 -33.80
CA ILE A 832 -16.45 13.01 -33.07
C ILE A 832 -17.39 13.75 -34.03
N LYS A 833 -18.43 13.07 -34.53
CA LYS A 833 -19.51 13.70 -35.30
C LYS A 833 -20.56 14.36 -34.41
N ASN A 834 -20.82 13.83 -33.21
CA ASN A 834 -21.69 14.44 -32.19
C ASN A 834 -20.94 14.66 -30.86
N GLY A 835 -20.68 15.94 -30.53
CA GLY A 835 -19.95 16.35 -29.33
C GLY A 835 -20.81 16.80 -28.15
N ALA A 836 -22.14 16.62 -28.20
CA ALA A 836 -23.03 17.07 -27.14
C ALA A 836 -22.73 16.35 -25.81
N LYS A 837 -22.52 17.14 -24.73
CA LYS A 837 -22.14 16.66 -23.39
C LYS A 837 -20.97 15.66 -23.39
N LEU A 838 -20.05 15.80 -24.35
CA LEU A 838 -18.87 14.97 -24.50
C LEU A 838 -17.63 15.73 -24.05
N LYS A 839 -16.85 15.12 -23.17
CA LYS A 839 -15.49 15.56 -22.83
C LYS A 839 -14.50 14.44 -23.12
N TYR A 840 -13.28 14.76 -23.52
CA TYR A 840 -12.25 13.75 -23.74
C TYR A 840 -10.88 14.21 -23.26
N TYR A 841 -10.09 13.25 -22.78
CA TYR A 841 -8.79 13.46 -22.17
C TYR A 841 -7.76 12.54 -22.76
N ASP A 842 -6.55 13.09 -22.87
CA ASP A 842 -5.42 12.39 -23.43
C ASP A 842 -4.11 13.10 -23.04
N PHE A 843 -2.98 12.46 -23.31
CA PHE A 843 -1.67 13.05 -23.15
C PHE A 843 -1.47 14.23 -24.11
N LYS A 844 -0.87 15.30 -23.60
CA LYS A 844 -0.52 16.47 -24.41
C LYS A 844 0.73 16.21 -25.26
N SER A 845 1.62 15.37 -24.75
CA SER A 845 2.91 15.04 -25.37
C SER A 845 2.87 13.89 -26.39
N LYS A 846 1.72 13.22 -26.57
CA LYS A 846 1.53 12.10 -27.50
C LYS A 846 0.89 12.57 -28.83
N PRO A 847 1.16 11.89 -29.97
CA PRO A 847 0.82 12.38 -31.30
C PRO A 847 -0.63 12.07 -31.72
N ASN A 848 -1.61 12.36 -30.87
CA ASN A 848 -3.03 12.02 -31.07
C ASN A 848 -3.67 12.66 -32.31
N THR A 849 -4.57 11.92 -32.96
CA THR A 849 -5.23 12.30 -34.21
C THR A 849 -6.67 12.79 -33.98
N PHE A 850 -6.98 14.03 -34.34
CA PHE A 850 -8.33 14.61 -34.17
C PHE A 850 -8.97 14.91 -35.53
N LYS A 851 -10.00 14.13 -35.94
CA LYS A 851 -10.72 14.35 -37.22
C LYS A 851 -11.77 15.46 -37.14
N SER A 852 -12.15 15.90 -35.93
CA SER A 852 -13.05 17.03 -35.71
C SER A 852 -12.71 17.82 -34.43
N HIS A 853 -13.35 18.97 -34.24
CA HIS A 853 -13.22 19.81 -33.03
C HIS A 853 -14.49 19.82 -32.16
N LYS A 854 -15.37 18.82 -32.30
CA LYS A 854 -16.61 18.73 -31.51
C LYS A 854 -16.33 18.15 -30.12
N GLY A 855 -17.10 18.59 -29.13
CA GLY A 855 -16.92 18.20 -27.72
C GLY A 855 -15.86 19.02 -26.99
N SER A 856 -15.69 18.79 -25.70
CA SER A 856 -14.70 19.47 -24.86
C SER A 856 -13.40 18.66 -24.81
N ARG A 857 -12.36 19.13 -25.49
CA ARG A 857 -11.03 18.52 -25.47
C ARG A 857 -10.21 18.97 -24.27
N ARG A 858 -9.52 18.04 -23.60
CA ARG A 858 -8.56 18.37 -22.54
C ARG A 858 -7.30 17.51 -22.59
N LEU A 859 -6.25 18.05 -23.21
CA LEU A 859 -4.94 17.40 -23.26
C LEU A 859 -4.06 17.85 -22.08
N THR A 860 -3.48 16.91 -21.36
CA THR A 860 -2.63 17.17 -20.18
C THR A 860 -1.57 16.08 -20.03
N ASP A 861 -0.38 16.39 -19.53
CA ASP A 861 0.63 15.37 -19.17
C ASP A 861 0.54 14.99 -17.68
N ASN A 862 -0.56 15.35 -17.01
CA ASN A 862 -0.81 14.90 -15.64
C ASN A 862 -1.05 13.38 -15.64
N TYR A 863 -0.05 12.64 -15.18
CA TYR A 863 -0.02 11.18 -15.20
C TYR A 863 -1.27 10.57 -14.54
N PHE A 864 -1.64 11.03 -13.35
CA PHE A 864 -2.81 10.52 -12.61
C PHE A 864 -4.15 10.87 -13.25
N THR A 865 -4.19 11.84 -14.18
CA THR A 865 -5.40 12.16 -14.93
C THR A 865 -5.64 11.13 -16.01
N ASN A 866 -4.62 10.82 -16.80
CA ASN A 866 -4.76 9.98 -18.00
C ASN A 866 -4.63 8.48 -17.72
N ILE A 867 -3.98 8.07 -16.63
CA ILE A 867 -3.82 6.65 -16.29
C ILE A 867 -5.12 6.09 -15.70
N TYR A 868 -5.49 4.90 -16.18
CA TYR A 868 -6.59 4.13 -15.59
C TYR A 868 -6.25 3.65 -14.18
N ASN A 869 -7.21 3.77 -13.27
CA ASN A 869 -7.13 3.26 -11.92
C ASN A 869 -8.55 2.95 -11.45
N TYR A 870 -8.88 1.68 -11.26
CA TYR A 870 -10.22 1.23 -10.87
C TYR A 870 -10.68 1.81 -9.52
N ARG A 871 -9.75 2.18 -8.62
CA ARG A 871 -10.06 2.86 -7.35
C ARG A 871 -10.43 4.34 -7.53
N LYS A 872 -10.18 4.94 -8.70
CA LYS A 872 -10.48 6.36 -9.03
C LYS A 872 -11.93 6.56 -9.48
N LEU A 873 -12.89 6.25 -8.61
CA LEU A 873 -14.31 6.39 -8.94
C LEU A 873 -14.88 7.78 -8.67
N LYS A 874 -16.06 8.05 -9.25
CA LYS A 874 -16.85 9.24 -8.93
C LYS A 874 -17.63 9.05 -7.63
N THR A 875 -17.39 9.90 -6.65
CA THR A 875 -18.10 9.84 -5.37
C THR A 875 -18.21 11.22 -4.71
N SER A 876 -18.95 11.29 -3.61
CA SER A 876 -19.07 12.49 -2.78
C SER A 876 -19.24 12.09 -1.32
N THR A 877 -18.54 12.78 -0.44
CA THR A 877 -18.64 12.62 1.01
C THR A 877 -19.21 13.87 1.66
N SER A 878 -19.90 13.69 2.78
CA SER A 878 -20.48 14.77 3.56
C SER A 878 -20.27 14.47 5.03
N LEU A 879 -19.51 15.33 5.70
CA LEU A 879 -19.04 15.18 7.07
C LEU A 879 -19.63 16.30 7.91
N ILE A 880 -20.29 15.95 9.02
CA ILE A 880 -20.75 16.92 10.02
C ILE A 880 -19.98 16.66 11.31
N LEU A 881 -19.25 17.68 11.78
CA LEU A 881 -18.53 17.63 13.04
C LEU A 881 -19.18 18.63 14.01
N PRO A 882 -20.00 18.16 14.97
CA PRO A 882 -20.42 18.99 16.08
C PRO A 882 -19.20 19.37 16.93
N ALA A 883 -19.23 20.55 17.53
CA ALA A 883 -18.15 21.05 18.35
C ALA A 883 -18.74 21.69 19.61
N LEU A 884 -18.39 21.12 20.76
CA LEU A 884 -18.66 21.66 22.08
C LEU A 884 -17.30 21.88 22.74
N GLY A 885 -17.08 23.08 23.27
CA GLY A 885 -15.87 23.41 24.01
C GLY A 885 -16.19 24.31 25.18
N PHE A 886 -15.29 24.36 26.14
CA PHE A 886 -15.33 25.32 27.23
C PHE A 886 -13.92 25.87 27.45
N ASN A 887 -13.79 27.18 27.55
CA ASN A 887 -12.61 27.83 28.10
C ASN A 887 -13.05 29.14 28.80
N PRO A 888 -12.24 29.69 29.72
CA PRO A 888 -12.60 30.91 30.46
C PRO A 888 -12.90 32.13 29.58
N ASP A 889 -12.33 32.19 28.37
CA ASP A 889 -12.44 33.33 27.47
C ASP A 889 -13.72 33.30 26.62
N ASP A 890 -14.06 32.13 26.09
CA ASP A 890 -15.23 31.86 25.25
C ASP A 890 -16.48 31.49 26.08
N GLY A 891 -16.28 31.12 27.34
CA GLY A 891 -17.26 30.40 28.14
C GLY A 891 -17.55 29.04 27.51
N ILE A 892 -18.83 28.66 27.48
CA ILE A 892 -19.27 27.54 26.64
C ILE A 892 -19.21 28.01 25.18
N ARG A 893 -18.63 27.20 24.30
CA ARG A 893 -18.67 27.38 22.86
C ARG A 893 -19.42 26.22 22.23
N LEU A 894 -20.48 26.53 21.49
CA LEU A 894 -21.26 25.55 20.75
C LEU A 894 -21.21 25.86 19.27
N GLY A 895 -20.97 24.86 18.45
CA GLY A 895 -20.98 25.02 17.00
C GLY A 895 -20.98 23.72 16.25
N ALA A 896 -20.90 23.83 14.94
CA ALA A 896 -20.72 22.70 14.05
C ALA A 896 -19.95 23.12 12.80
N SER A 897 -19.28 22.15 12.19
CA SER A 897 -18.74 22.30 10.84
C SER A 897 -19.30 21.23 9.92
N PHE A 898 -19.62 21.64 8.70
CA PHE A 898 -20.08 20.79 7.61
C PHE A 898 -19.05 20.83 6.49
N THR A 899 -18.54 19.68 6.09
CA THR A 899 -17.63 19.54 4.95
C THR A 899 -18.25 18.63 3.88
N LYS A 900 -18.42 19.14 2.66
CA LYS A 900 -18.80 18.34 1.49
C LYS A 900 -17.63 18.26 0.52
N THR A 901 -17.16 17.06 0.23
CA THR A 901 -16.07 16.82 -0.73
C THR A 901 -16.60 16.03 -1.91
N ASN A 902 -16.39 16.53 -3.13
CA ASN A 902 -16.77 15.85 -4.36
C ASN A 902 -15.53 15.35 -5.09
N TYR A 903 -15.59 14.11 -5.53
CA TYR A 903 -14.56 13.44 -6.32
C TYR A 903 -15.16 13.09 -7.67
N ASN A 904 -14.90 13.91 -8.68
CA ASN A 904 -15.19 13.64 -10.08
C ASN A 904 -13.92 13.12 -10.78
N PHE A 905 -13.96 12.95 -12.11
CA PHE A 905 -12.81 12.46 -12.88
C PHE A 905 -11.52 13.28 -12.63
N GLU A 906 -11.55 14.59 -12.92
CA GLU A 906 -10.45 15.49 -12.57
C GLU A 906 -10.48 15.87 -11.10
N ARG A 907 -9.36 15.68 -10.40
CA ARG A 907 -9.25 15.97 -8.97
C ARG A 907 -7.79 16.22 -8.58
N ASN A 908 -7.56 17.12 -7.61
CA ASN A 908 -6.24 17.39 -7.03
C ASN A 908 -6.35 17.97 -5.59
N PRO A 909 -6.51 17.14 -4.54
CA PRO A 909 -6.81 15.70 -4.56
C PRO A 909 -8.31 15.39 -4.71
N PHE A 910 -9.18 16.38 -4.51
CA PHE A 910 -10.62 16.33 -4.78
C PHE A 910 -10.98 17.26 -5.94
N SER A 911 -12.20 17.18 -6.47
CA SER A 911 -12.65 18.10 -7.53
C SER A 911 -13.20 19.40 -6.97
N SER A 912 -13.94 19.30 -5.87
CA SER A 912 -14.32 20.46 -5.06
C SER A 912 -14.54 20.08 -3.60
N GLN A 913 -14.28 21.02 -2.70
CA GLN A 913 -14.58 20.90 -1.28
C GLN A 913 -15.23 22.19 -0.77
N TYR A 914 -16.30 22.02 0.01
CA TYR A 914 -17.02 23.11 0.67
C TYR A 914 -16.97 22.84 2.17
N ARG A 915 -16.47 23.79 2.95
CA ARG A 915 -16.46 23.74 4.41
C ARG A 915 -17.21 24.95 4.95
N LEU A 916 -18.30 24.71 5.67
CA LEU A 916 -19.06 25.70 6.39
C LEU A 916 -18.86 25.45 7.89
N SER A 917 -18.60 26.49 8.68
CA SER A 917 -18.62 26.39 10.15
C SER A 917 -19.41 27.52 10.76
N ALA A 918 -20.10 27.21 11.85
CA ALA A 918 -20.81 28.18 12.66
C ALA A 918 -20.57 27.89 14.14
N PHE A 919 -20.18 28.90 14.89
CA PHE A 919 -19.95 28.83 16.33
C PHE A 919 -20.65 29.98 17.06
N TYR A 920 -21.12 29.69 18.26
CA TYR A 920 -21.67 30.63 19.20
C TYR A 920 -20.89 30.55 20.52
N TYR A 921 -20.57 31.71 21.07
CA TYR A 921 -19.73 31.89 22.25
C TYR A 921 -20.59 32.49 23.36
N PHE A 922 -20.83 31.71 24.42
CA PHE A 922 -21.79 32.10 25.46
C PHE A 922 -21.26 33.22 26.36
N ALA A 923 -19.94 33.30 26.61
CA ALA A 923 -19.39 34.36 27.46
C ALA A 923 -19.58 35.75 26.84
N THR A 924 -19.53 35.85 25.52
CA THR A 924 -19.57 37.13 24.79
C THR A 924 -20.88 37.35 24.04
N SER A 925 -21.73 36.33 23.92
CA SER A 925 -22.88 36.30 23.00
C SER A 925 -22.48 36.56 21.54
N GLY A 926 -21.26 36.20 21.18
CA GLY A 926 -20.72 36.34 19.84
C GLY A 926 -21.03 35.14 18.95
N TYR A 927 -21.13 35.37 17.64
CA TYR A 927 -21.15 34.30 16.65
C TYR A 927 -20.02 34.44 15.63
N ASP A 928 -19.50 33.30 15.18
CA ASP A 928 -18.42 33.16 14.19
C ASP A 928 -18.86 32.22 13.07
N LEU A 929 -18.84 32.71 11.84
CA LEU A 929 -19.29 32.03 10.64
C LEU A 929 -18.14 32.02 9.62
N SER A 930 -17.78 30.84 9.14
CA SER A 930 -16.76 30.71 8.10
C SER A 930 -17.23 29.81 6.96
N TYR A 931 -16.87 30.21 5.74
CA TYR A 931 -17.04 29.38 4.55
C TYR A 931 -15.71 29.30 3.80
N LYS A 932 -15.29 28.09 3.47
CA LYS A 932 -14.15 27.81 2.60
C LYS A 932 -14.60 26.92 1.44
N GLY A 933 -14.47 27.42 0.22
CA GLY A 933 -14.66 26.67 -1.02
C GLY A 933 -13.32 26.47 -1.74
N GLU A 934 -13.06 25.26 -2.20
CA GLU A 934 -11.91 24.95 -3.07
C GLU A 934 -12.37 24.13 -4.27
N TRP A 935 -11.83 24.43 -5.45
CA TRP A 935 -12.10 23.74 -6.70
C TRP A 935 -10.78 23.42 -7.40
N ALA A 936 -10.60 22.17 -7.82
CA ALA A 936 -9.36 21.74 -8.44
C ALA A 936 -9.29 22.09 -9.93
N ASN A 937 -8.06 22.39 -10.39
CA ASN A 937 -7.70 22.53 -11.80
C ASN A 937 -8.59 23.50 -12.61
N VAL A 938 -9.01 24.60 -11.99
CA VAL A 938 -9.90 25.61 -12.59
C VAL A 938 -9.16 26.44 -13.65
N PHE A 939 -7.96 26.92 -13.34
CA PHE A 939 -7.14 27.72 -14.26
C PHE A 939 -5.95 26.92 -14.77
N PHE A 940 -5.63 27.06 -16.06
CA PHE A 940 -4.47 26.45 -16.74
C PHE A 940 -4.31 24.93 -16.52
N GLN A 941 -5.37 24.27 -16.08
CA GLN A 941 -5.44 22.84 -15.78
C GLN A 941 -4.60 22.34 -14.60
N ASN A 942 -3.99 23.23 -13.83
CA ASN A 942 -3.13 22.88 -12.69
C ASN A 942 -3.21 23.88 -11.52
N VAL A 943 -4.05 24.92 -11.62
CA VAL A 943 -4.27 25.90 -10.55
C VAL A 943 -5.65 25.69 -9.94
N ASN A 944 -5.69 25.45 -8.62
CA ASN A 944 -6.92 25.38 -7.84
C ASN A 944 -7.44 26.80 -7.57
N PHE A 945 -8.76 26.96 -7.55
CA PHE A 945 -9.41 28.19 -7.10
C PHE A 945 -9.89 28.01 -5.66
N GLY A 946 -9.63 28.99 -4.79
CA GLY A 946 -10.04 28.99 -3.39
C GLY A 946 -10.78 30.26 -3.02
N LEU A 947 -11.87 30.13 -2.27
CA LEU A 947 -12.65 31.23 -1.71
C LEU A 947 -12.79 31.02 -0.21
N ASN A 948 -12.33 31.99 0.59
CA ASN A 948 -12.53 32.02 2.04
C ASN A 948 -13.38 33.24 2.38
N LEU A 949 -14.48 33.03 3.08
CA LEU A 949 -15.33 34.08 3.63
C LEU A 949 -15.36 33.91 5.14
N HIS A 950 -15.12 34.99 5.88
CA HIS A 950 -15.13 34.97 7.34
C HIS A 950 -15.95 36.13 7.88
N PHE A 951 -16.95 35.81 8.70
CA PHE A 951 -17.80 36.77 9.39
C PHE A 951 -17.80 36.46 10.88
N ASN A 952 -17.56 37.46 11.72
CA ASN A 952 -17.88 37.37 13.13
C ASN A 952 -18.69 38.59 13.59
N SER A 953 -19.52 38.37 14.60
CA SER A 953 -20.43 39.39 15.14
C SER A 953 -19.66 40.49 15.88
N PRO A 954 -20.26 41.69 16.09
CA PRO A 954 -19.67 42.73 16.94
C PRO A 954 -19.38 42.29 18.38
N ASN A 955 -20.06 41.23 18.84
CA ASN A 955 -19.90 40.67 20.16
C ASN A 955 -18.82 39.58 20.21
N TYR A 956 -18.24 39.18 19.08
CA TYR A 956 -17.08 38.30 19.10
C TYR A 956 -15.90 39.04 19.72
N ALA A 957 -15.17 38.39 20.64
CA ALA A 957 -14.01 38.97 21.30
C ALA A 957 -12.78 38.08 21.16
N THR A 958 -11.61 38.70 21.19
CA THR A 958 -10.33 38.05 21.40
C THR A 958 -9.65 38.70 22.59
N ASN A 959 -8.78 37.98 23.26
CA ASN A 959 -7.96 38.58 24.30
C ASN A 959 -6.80 39.37 23.69
N PHE A 960 -6.53 40.54 24.23
CA PHE A 960 -5.40 41.38 23.89
C PHE A 960 -4.69 41.82 25.18
N PHE A 961 -3.48 41.30 25.37
CA PHE A 961 -2.65 41.59 26.54
C PHE A 961 -1.54 42.62 26.21
N GLY A 962 -1.68 43.39 25.13
CA GLY A 962 -0.69 44.37 24.66
C GLY A 962 0.38 43.83 23.71
N PHE A 963 1.41 44.65 23.48
CA PHE A 963 2.45 44.40 22.47
C PHE A 963 3.74 43.89 23.12
N GLY A 964 3.88 42.56 23.19
CA GLY A 964 5.13 41.90 23.62
C GLY A 964 5.06 41.27 25.01
N ASN A 965 6.06 40.46 25.32
CA ASN A 965 6.08 39.58 26.51
C ASN A 965 6.28 40.34 27.84
N GLU A 966 6.70 41.61 27.79
CA GLU A 966 6.90 42.46 28.98
C GLU A 966 5.65 43.29 29.33
N THR A 967 4.52 43.06 28.64
CA THR A 967 3.29 43.80 28.95
C THR A 967 2.69 43.30 30.26
N ILE A 968 2.42 44.23 31.17
CA ILE A 968 1.79 43.96 32.45
C ILE A 968 0.36 43.44 32.22
N ASN A 969 0.04 42.26 32.76
CA ASN A 969 -1.32 41.73 32.76
C ASN A 969 -2.02 42.11 34.07
N LEU A 970 -2.70 43.25 34.08
CA LEU A 970 -3.34 43.82 35.27
C LEU A 970 -4.41 42.91 35.90
N ASN A 971 -5.10 42.09 35.09
CA ASN A 971 -6.02 41.07 35.61
C ASN A 971 -5.31 39.94 36.38
N ALA A 972 -4.07 39.60 36.01
CA ALA A 972 -3.29 38.62 36.77
C ALA A 972 -2.64 39.21 38.03
N GLU A 973 -2.41 40.52 38.06
CA GLU A 973 -1.80 41.21 39.21
C GLU A 973 -2.81 41.66 40.26
N ASP A 974 -4.06 41.95 39.87
CA ASP A 974 -5.13 42.37 40.79
C ASP A 974 -6.52 41.91 40.30
N ASP A 975 -6.87 40.68 40.66
CA ASP A 975 -8.13 40.02 40.31
C ASP A 975 -9.37 40.59 41.03
N ASN A 976 -9.16 41.45 42.04
CA ASN A 976 -10.24 42.15 42.74
C ASN A 976 -10.67 43.43 42.01
N LEU A 977 -9.77 44.01 41.20
CA LEU A 977 -9.99 45.26 40.48
C LEU A 977 -10.23 45.06 38.98
N PHE A 978 -9.64 44.03 38.37
CA PHE A 978 -9.75 43.76 36.94
C PHE A 978 -10.23 42.34 36.71
N ASP A 979 -11.36 42.18 36.02
CA ASP A 979 -11.89 40.88 35.63
C ASP A 979 -11.32 40.41 34.27
N LEU A 980 -11.73 39.21 33.84
CA LEU A 980 -11.33 38.65 32.55
C LEU A 980 -11.79 39.51 31.35
N ASP A 981 -12.84 40.33 31.51
CA ASP A 981 -13.33 41.21 30.45
C ASP A 981 -12.38 42.38 30.17
N TYR A 982 -11.53 42.76 31.13
CA TYR A 982 -10.52 43.81 30.95
C TYR A 982 -9.64 43.60 29.70
N ASN A 983 -9.26 42.34 29.45
CA ASN A 983 -8.40 41.98 28.32
C ASN A 983 -9.19 41.65 27.04
N ARG A 984 -10.53 41.68 27.04
CA ARG A 984 -11.36 41.28 25.90
C ARG A 984 -11.59 42.44 24.93
N VAL A 985 -11.09 42.28 23.71
CA VAL A 985 -11.31 43.23 22.61
C VAL A 985 -12.35 42.67 21.66
N LYS A 986 -13.48 43.39 21.52
CA LYS A 986 -14.52 43.09 20.55
C LYS A 986 -14.03 43.37 19.14
N ILE A 987 -14.11 42.38 18.26
CA ILE A 987 -13.68 42.48 16.87
C ILE A 987 -14.82 42.04 15.97
N ARG A 988 -15.25 42.95 15.09
CA ARG A 988 -16.12 42.62 13.95
C ARG A 988 -15.28 42.51 12.68
N THR A 989 -15.42 41.40 11.98
CA THR A 989 -14.70 41.06 10.76
C THR A 989 -15.69 40.67 9.68
N PHE A 990 -15.47 41.20 8.48
CA PHE A 990 -16.04 40.71 7.23
C PHE A 990 -14.92 40.73 6.19
N ARG A 991 -14.39 39.56 5.83
CA ARG A 991 -13.24 39.44 4.92
C ARG A 991 -13.31 38.20 4.05
#